data_AF-A0A8S2APQ0-F1
#
_entry.id   AF-A0A8S2APQ0-F1
#
_cell.length_a   1.000
_cell.length_b   1.000
_cell.length_c   1.000
_cell.angle_alpha   90.00
_cell.angle_beta   90.00
_cell.angle_gamma   90.00
#
_symmetry.space_group_name_H-M   'P 1'
#
loop_
_entity.id
_entity.type
_entity.pdbx_description
1 polymer ?
#
loop_
_entity_poly.entity_id
_entity_poly.type
_entity_poly.pdbx_seq_one_letter_code
_entity_poly.pdbx_strand_id
1 'polypeptide(L)'
;MSVVGLAALAKIGWSEVTGNHLKYSKFGVSSSSPQPQKQRFGSISSRNGMLLLYTPAFLAAASSFFVLPSDDLRFLLLKSALALHFLKRVLEVLFIHKYSGGMAVDSAFVISSSYFSSTAFMLYSQNLTLGLTEPSFDMKFAGILMFVVGIVGNLYHHVLLAKLRKEDGKKEYKIPKGDQTATKKSVRILSKTLIGDDGRVYACSDNDFFSFESNGSIAWSVHMNFKCNTDFSPVYSGFNQMLVLAENRILRVLFPRNGTKSEPELFFDPGETILGFVVSISSSSVYITVKNHGLYAYNMFRQQLWIADPKIERFGYRLGCRKDYDNCTFNSRPVIDYCEGSIYISNNEGELYSLSLRGTYYQWIQDFSLVDRFFTVTPGNNGLVYVVFPLKSLVFAVDSFSGDILWQKTVGPLAETSASAPVVDSKSWASIGSLDGTLYSFSRTGELHKIPKNADTDSVIQIEPLLDCSGYAVYFSQTKLEGKIDHVIEDYTYVSAKKPETAVFSLVVPETRSIYWSQSYSDQIPGLLLDEDLQHFVLDERIVLAFVAASSSGNPFRCRSKHEKLSSSCSFSEPKHLDIYIGNERAIIWFLLFEFVIMVLFAALVRFCFIFWKKKKLQDRPFSAFLDKRRLLHRKSRDIDKTIIRLQRESTANESTVDKIGDLIQERENVKRKLSSTYSLGRDIDESKSKLKDYVLPLYGGGSRSFFFRNRENESITIFQTPRDESSSEESYRDQHYDDVADDEHDEDDLDRKQKGKLLAHSEGSSNDGDGIASSRRSIYLKKRSLSLTTN
;
A
#
# COMPACT_ATOMS: atom_id res chain seq x y z
N MET A 1 -10.47 -19.90 9.67
CA MET A 1 -9.05 -19.94 10.11
C MET A 1 -9.00 -19.54 11.57
N SER A 2 -8.34 -20.31 12.45
CA SER A 2 -8.18 -19.90 13.85
C SER A 2 -7.16 -18.78 13.98
N VAL A 3 -7.29 -17.92 15.00
CA VAL A 3 -6.33 -16.84 15.33
C VAL A 3 -4.91 -17.38 15.47
N VAL A 4 -4.77 -18.62 15.98
CA VAL A 4 -3.50 -19.33 16.10
C VAL A 4 -2.88 -19.64 14.72
N GLY A 5 -3.69 -20.04 13.73
CA GLY A 5 -3.24 -20.27 12.36
C GLY A 5 -2.79 -18.98 11.66
N LEU A 6 -3.49 -17.88 11.91
CA LEU A 6 -3.15 -16.55 11.40
C LEU A 6 -1.83 -16.04 11.99
N ALA A 7 -1.65 -16.19 13.32
CA ALA A 7 -0.40 -15.83 14.00
C ALA A 7 0.78 -16.70 13.56
N ALA A 8 0.56 -17.99 13.28
CA ALA A 8 1.59 -18.89 12.76
C ALA A 8 2.03 -18.51 11.34
N LEU A 9 1.08 -18.16 10.45
CA LEU A 9 1.38 -17.69 9.10
C LEU A 9 2.08 -16.33 9.10
N ALA A 10 1.64 -15.39 9.95
CA ALA A 10 2.30 -14.10 10.12
C ALA A 10 3.74 -14.26 10.62
N LYS A 11 3.98 -15.19 11.55
CA LYS A 11 5.33 -15.51 12.03
C LYS A 11 6.22 -16.12 10.94
N ILE A 12 5.67 -17.00 10.10
CA ILE A 12 6.41 -17.60 8.98
C ILE A 12 6.73 -16.52 7.92
N GLY A 13 5.75 -15.67 7.57
CA GLY A 13 5.96 -14.54 6.68
C GLY A 13 7.01 -13.56 7.21
N TRP A 14 6.96 -13.25 8.51
CA TRP A 14 7.97 -12.40 9.17
C TRP A 14 9.36 -13.06 9.17
N SER A 15 9.45 -14.38 9.34
CA SER A 15 10.75 -15.08 9.25
C SER A 15 11.35 -15.06 7.85
N GLU A 16 10.52 -15.06 6.80
CA GLU A 16 10.97 -14.90 5.40
C GLU A 16 11.46 -13.46 5.13
N VAL A 17 10.74 -12.44 5.62
CA VAL A 17 11.14 -11.02 5.49
C VAL A 17 12.44 -10.72 6.24
N THR A 18 12.70 -11.42 7.35
CA THR A 18 13.93 -11.25 8.15
C THR A 18 15.10 -12.13 7.69
N GLY A 19 14.99 -12.80 6.53
CA GLY A 19 16.07 -13.57 5.90
C GLY A 19 16.25 -15.00 6.42
N ASN A 20 15.38 -15.46 7.33
CA ASN A 20 15.34 -16.84 7.80
C ASN A 20 14.39 -17.69 6.92
N HIS A 21 14.83 -17.95 5.70
CA HIS A 21 14.06 -18.66 4.70
C HIS A 21 13.84 -20.15 5.06
N LEU A 22 12.64 -20.66 4.81
CA LEU A 22 12.37 -22.09 4.85
C LEU A 22 13.18 -22.77 3.72
N LYS A 23 14.10 -23.65 4.08
CA LYS A 23 15.02 -24.31 3.14
C LYS A 23 14.34 -25.50 2.43
N TYR A 24 13.31 -25.21 1.63
CA TYR A 24 12.52 -26.22 0.90
C TYR A 24 12.76 -26.23 -0.62
N SER A 25 13.60 -25.33 -1.17
CA SER A 25 13.83 -25.19 -2.61
C SER A 25 15.31 -25.11 -2.99
N LYS A 26 15.65 -25.77 -4.12
CA LYS A 26 17.01 -25.89 -4.70
C LYS A 26 17.60 -24.55 -5.19
N PHE A 27 16.82 -23.47 -5.17
CA PHE A 27 17.25 -22.12 -5.57
C PHE A 27 17.90 -21.31 -4.43
N GLY A 28 18.00 -21.88 -3.22
CA GLY A 28 18.66 -21.24 -2.07
C GLY A 28 20.16 -21.56 -1.92
N VAL A 29 20.92 -21.67 -3.01
CA VAL A 29 22.39 -21.82 -2.95
C VAL A 29 23.04 -20.67 -3.73
N SER A 30 22.89 -19.44 -3.22
CA SER A 30 23.79 -18.34 -3.56
C SER A 30 23.84 -17.35 -2.40
N SER A 31 24.52 -17.72 -1.32
CA SER A 31 25.13 -16.71 -0.44
C SER A 31 26.43 -17.27 0.10
N SER A 32 27.51 -16.70 -0.44
CA SER A 32 28.86 -16.75 0.09
C SER A 32 28.84 -16.32 1.56
N SER A 33 28.84 -17.30 2.46
CA SER A 33 29.11 -17.12 3.88
C SER A 33 30.17 -18.16 4.27
N PRO A 34 31.36 -17.75 4.74
CA PRO A 34 32.39 -18.67 5.21
C PRO A 34 32.06 -19.09 6.64
N GLN A 35 30.96 -19.81 6.86
CA GLN A 35 30.76 -20.62 8.06
C GLN A 35 29.60 -21.63 7.88
N PRO A 36 29.84 -22.94 8.04
CA PRO A 36 28.78 -23.93 7.97
C PRO A 36 27.92 -23.84 9.24
N GLN A 37 26.77 -23.17 9.19
CA GLN A 37 25.75 -23.33 10.21
C GLN A 37 25.23 -24.77 10.17
N LYS A 38 25.59 -25.56 11.20
CA LYS A 38 25.18 -26.94 11.41
C LYS A 38 23.65 -27.08 11.32
N GLN A 39 23.16 -27.77 10.29
CA GLN A 39 21.78 -28.27 10.24
C GLN A 39 21.56 -29.19 11.44
N ARG A 40 20.49 -28.96 12.22
CA ARG A 40 20.29 -29.63 13.51
C ARG A 40 19.90 -31.11 13.39
N PHE A 41 19.26 -31.51 12.27
CA PHE A 41 18.69 -32.85 12.05
C PHE A 41 18.99 -33.49 10.68
N GLY A 42 19.94 -32.94 9.90
CA GLY A 42 20.30 -33.48 8.57
C GLY A 42 19.29 -33.19 7.45
N SER A 43 19.52 -33.78 6.28
CA SER A 43 18.67 -33.61 5.09
C SER A 43 18.09 -34.95 4.62
N ILE A 44 16.82 -34.97 4.21
CA ILE A 44 16.14 -36.16 3.68
C ILE A 44 15.93 -36.02 2.18
N SER A 45 15.85 -37.13 1.43
CA SER A 45 15.50 -37.09 0.00
C SER A 45 14.21 -36.29 -0.20
N SER A 46 14.17 -35.38 -1.18
CA SER A 46 12.99 -34.54 -1.44
C SER A 46 11.72 -35.37 -1.67
N ARG A 47 11.83 -36.59 -2.22
CA ARG A 47 10.67 -37.48 -2.39
C ARG A 47 10.10 -37.91 -1.02
N ASN A 48 10.95 -38.35 -0.11
CA ASN A 48 10.56 -38.77 1.23
C ASN A 48 10.09 -37.58 2.09
N GLY A 49 10.72 -36.42 1.92
CA GLY A 49 10.29 -35.17 2.55
C GLY A 49 8.86 -34.80 2.11
N MET A 50 8.60 -34.76 0.80
CA MET A 50 7.27 -34.45 0.27
C MET A 50 6.20 -35.48 0.66
N LEU A 51 6.55 -36.78 0.73
CA LEU A 51 5.64 -37.79 1.29
C LEU A 51 5.30 -37.50 2.76
N LEU A 52 6.29 -37.13 3.56
CA LEU A 52 6.12 -36.79 4.97
C LEU A 52 5.25 -35.54 5.19
N LEU A 53 5.26 -34.59 4.25
CA LEU A 53 4.37 -33.41 4.30
C LEU A 53 2.89 -33.80 4.20
N TYR A 54 2.52 -34.63 3.21
CA TYR A 54 1.10 -34.83 2.85
C TYR A 54 0.46 -36.06 3.50
N THR A 55 1.23 -37.11 3.78
CA THR A 55 0.69 -38.39 4.26
C THR A 55 -0.05 -38.26 5.60
N PRO A 56 0.45 -37.54 6.62
CA PRO A 56 -0.28 -37.38 7.88
C PRO A 56 -1.63 -36.67 7.72
N ALA A 57 -1.70 -35.64 6.88
CA ALA A 57 -2.94 -34.93 6.58
C ALA A 57 -3.94 -35.82 5.81
N PHE A 58 -3.47 -36.62 4.85
CA PHE A 58 -4.29 -37.62 4.18
C PHE A 58 -4.88 -38.65 5.16
N LEU A 59 -4.05 -39.21 6.06
CA LEU A 59 -4.51 -40.19 7.05
C LEU A 59 -5.53 -39.59 8.03
N ALA A 60 -5.35 -38.32 8.41
CA ALA A 60 -6.33 -37.61 9.24
C ALA A 60 -7.68 -37.45 8.52
N ALA A 61 -7.66 -37.06 7.24
CA ALA A 61 -8.87 -36.94 6.44
C ALA A 61 -9.54 -38.31 6.19
N ALA A 62 -8.78 -39.34 5.86
CA ALA A 62 -9.29 -40.69 5.60
C ALA A 62 -9.88 -41.34 6.86
N SER A 63 -9.23 -41.20 8.01
CA SER A 63 -9.74 -41.76 9.28
C SER A 63 -11.04 -41.09 9.74
N SER A 64 -11.29 -39.84 9.34
CA SER A 64 -12.53 -39.11 9.69
C SER A 64 -13.81 -39.74 9.13
N PHE A 65 -13.72 -40.55 8.07
CA PHE A 65 -14.87 -41.30 7.53
C PHE A 65 -15.35 -42.41 8.48
N PHE A 66 -14.44 -42.94 9.31
CA PHE A 66 -14.74 -44.02 10.25
C PHE A 66 -14.96 -43.50 11.67
N VAL A 67 -14.21 -42.48 12.09
CA VAL A 67 -14.22 -41.97 13.47
C VAL A 67 -15.38 -41.01 13.72
N LEU A 68 -15.86 -40.31 12.69
CA LEU A 68 -16.92 -39.29 12.80
C LEU A 68 -18.06 -39.61 11.81
N PRO A 69 -18.88 -40.65 12.03
CA PRO A 69 -20.03 -40.91 11.14
C PRO A 69 -21.04 -39.76 11.23
N SER A 70 -21.49 -39.27 10.08
CA SER A 70 -22.42 -38.14 9.99
C SER A 70 -23.21 -38.20 8.69
N ASP A 71 -24.53 -38.04 8.77
CA ASP A 71 -25.43 -37.99 7.59
C ASP A 71 -25.50 -36.60 6.93
N ASP A 72 -24.75 -35.62 7.45
CA ASP A 72 -24.66 -34.26 6.89
C ASP A 72 -23.86 -34.22 5.57
N LEU A 73 -24.54 -33.79 4.50
CA LEU A 73 -23.96 -33.65 3.16
C LEU A 73 -22.77 -32.67 3.16
N ARG A 74 -22.85 -31.57 3.90
CA ARG A 74 -21.78 -30.56 3.96
C ARG A 74 -20.52 -31.14 4.58
N PHE A 75 -20.66 -31.90 5.66
CA PHE A 75 -19.53 -32.58 6.29
C PHE A 75 -18.95 -33.69 5.40
N LEU A 76 -19.80 -34.45 4.69
CA LEU A 76 -19.36 -35.47 3.74
C LEU A 76 -18.53 -34.87 2.59
N LEU A 77 -18.97 -33.73 2.04
CA LEU A 77 -18.24 -33.01 0.98
C LEU A 77 -16.87 -32.53 1.47
N LEU A 78 -16.78 -31.99 2.69
CA LEU A 78 -15.51 -31.54 3.27
C LEU A 78 -14.52 -32.70 3.47
N LYS A 79 -14.97 -33.81 4.06
CA LYS A 79 -14.14 -35.02 4.26
C LYS A 79 -13.61 -35.54 2.93
N SER A 80 -14.49 -35.60 1.93
CA SER A 80 -14.16 -36.07 0.58
C SER A 80 -13.17 -35.13 -0.11
N ALA A 81 -13.36 -33.82 -0.04
CA ALA A 81 -12.47 -32.85 -0.65
C ALA A 81 -11.04 -32.90 -0.06
N LEU A 82 -10.93 -32.98 1.28
CA LEU A 82 -9.63 -33.07 1.96
C LEU A 82 -8.93 -34.40 1.65
N ALA A 83 -9.65 -35.52 1.71
CA ALA A 83 -9.09 -36.83 1.41
C ALA A 83 -8.63 -36.94 -0.05
N LEU A 84 -9.46 -36.52 -1.01
CA LEU A 84 -9.12 -36.53 -2.44
C LEU A 84 -7.94 -35.61 -2.76
N HIS A 85 -7.89 -34.42 -2.15
CA HIS A 85 -6.78 -33.49 -2.37
C HIS A 85 -5.43 -34.06 -1.93
N PHE A 86 -5.35 -34.55 -0.69
CA PHE A 86 -4.09 -35.07 -0.16
C PHE A 86 -3.74 -36.46 -0.73
N LEU A 87 -4.72 -37.30 -1.05
CA LEU A 87 -4.49 -38.54 -1.80
C LEU A 87 -3.85 -38.24 -3.15
N LYS A 88 -4.42 -37.29 -3.89
CA LYS A 88 -3.87 -36.82 -5.17
C LYS A 88 -2.43 -36.34 -4.98
N ARG A 89 -2.13 -35.52 -3.95
CA ARG A 89 -0.74 -35.09 -3.67
C ARG A 89 0.20 -36.27 -3.45
N VAL A 90 -0.19 -37.26 -2.65
CA VAL A 90 0.62 -38.45 -2.38
C VAL A 90 0.89 -39.22 -3.68
N LEU A 91 -0.13 -39.42 -4.52
CA LEU A 91 0.02 -40.07 -5.83
C LEU A 91 0.95 -39.30 -6.77
N GLU A 92 0.90 -37.97 -6.76
CA GLU A 92 1.82 -37.15 -7.57
C GLU A 92 3.27 -37.30 -7.14
N VAL A 93 3.53 -37.32 -5.83
CA VAL A 93 4.88 -37.54 -5.28
C VAL A 93 5.40 -38.93 -5.64
N LEU A 94 4.52 -39.93 -5.69
CA LEU A 94 4.88 -41.30 -6.03
C LEU A 94 5.10 -41.49 -7.53
N PHE A 95 4.25 -40.93 -8.40
CA PHE A 95 4.19 -41.34 -9.81
C PHE A 95 4.48 -40.22 -10.82
N ILE A 96 4.32 -38.94 -10.46
CA ILE A 96 4.39 -37.82 -11.42
C ILE A 96 5.67 -37.00 -11.24
N HIS A 97 6.01 -36.65 -10.00
CA HIS A 97 7.13 -35.77 -9.72
C HIS A 97 8.49 -36.48 -9.83
N LYS A 98 9.39 -35.91 -10.63
CA LYS A 98 10.81 -36.30 -10.68
C LYS A 98 11.62 -35.41 -9.72
N TYR A 99 12.20 -35.96 -8.65
CA TYR A 99 12.97 -35.20 -7.64
C TYR A 99 14.48 -35.34 -7.85
N SER A 100 15.26 -34.29 -7.59
CA SER A 100 16.73 -34.30 -7.75
C SER A 100 17.50 -33.55 -6.63
N GLY A 101 16.89 -33.40 -5.45
CA GLY A 101 17.46 -32.64 -4.32
C GLY A 101 17.15 -33.26 -2.95
N GLY A 102 17.65 -32.60 -1.90
CA GLY A 102 17.35 -32.90 -0.50
C GLY A 102 16.50 -31.80 0.13
N MET A 103 15.71 -32.16 1.15
CA MET A 103 14.88 -31.25 1.94
C MET A 103 15.37 -31.24 3.40
N ALA A 104 15.38 -30.06 4.03
CA ALA A 104 15.70 -29.95 5.45
C ALA A 104 14.61 -30.60 6.31
N VAL A 105 15.01 -31.47 7.24
CA VAL A 105 14.09 -32.24 8.10
C VAL A 105 13.23 -31.32 8.97
N ASP A 106 13.80 -30.25 9.52
CA ASP A 106 13.09 -29.27 10.36
C ASP A 106 11.92 -28.60 9.60
N SER A 107 12.14 -28.22 8.36
CA SER A 107 11.10 -27.63 7.51
C SER A 107 10.01 -28.63 7.15
N ALA A 108 10.40 -29.89 6.88
CA ALA A 108 9.44 -30.95 6.59
C ALA A 108 8.49 -31.23 7.78
N PHE A 109 9.02 -31.27 9.01
CA PHE A 109 8.21 -31.44 10.22
C PHE A 109 7.26 -30.27 10.48
N VAL A 110 7.74 -29.03 10.32
CA VAL A 110 6.90 -27.83 10.53
C VAL A 110 5.74 -27.81 9.53
N ILE A 111 6.01 -28.05 8.25
CA ILE A 111 4.97 -28.02 7.21
C ILE A 111 4.00 -29.20 7.37
N SER A 112 4.52 -30.40 7.65
CA SER A 112 3.71 -31.59 7.91
C SER A 112 2.75 -31.39 9.09
N SER A 113 3.25 -30.85 10.22
CA SER A 113 2.44 -30.52 11.39
C SER A 113 1.36 -29.47 11.09
N SER A 114 1.69 -28.47 10.25
CA SER A 114 0.73 -27.46 9.82
C SER A 114 -0.42 -28.04 8.99
N TYR A 115 -0.11 -28.87 8.00
CA TYR A 115 -1.14 -29.52 7.17
C TYR A 115 -2.01 -30.48 7.98
N PHE A 116 -1.41 -31.29 8.86
CA PHE A 116 -2.15 -32.16 9.77
C PHE A 116 -3.09 -31.35 10.68
N SER A 117 -2.56 -30.31 11.35
CA SER A 117 -3.34 -29.49 12.29
C SER A 117 -4.47 -28.74 11.58
N SER A 118 -4.22 -28.19 10.39
CA SER A 118 -5.25 -27.50 9.60
C SER A 118 -6.37 -28.45 9.18
N THR A 119 -6.01 -29.66 8.72
CA THR A 119 -6.97 -30.69 8.32
C THR A 119 -7.82 -31.14 9.51
N ALA A 120 -7.18 -31.45 10.64
CA ALA A 120 -7.87 -31.86 11.86
C ALA A 120 -8.80 -30.75 12.40
N PHE A 121 -8.35 -29.50 12.37
CA PHE A 121 -9.16 -28.37 12.83
C PHE A 121 -10.38 -28.13 11.93
N MET A 122 -10.23 -28.19 10.60
CA MET A 122 -11.37 -28.05 9.67
C MET A 122 -12.43 -29.14 9.87
N LEU A 123 -11.99 -30.39 10.08
CA LEU A 123 -12.88 -31.50 10.39
C LEU A 123 -13.58 -31.33 11.74
N TYR A 124 -12.84 -30.89 12.76
CA TYR A 124 -13.37 -30.66 14.10
C TYR A 124 -14.36 -29.48 14.14
N SER A 125 -14.04 -28.36 13.48
CA SER A 125 -14.93 -27.19 13.42
C SER A 125 -16.24 -27.54 12.71
N GLN A 126 -16.17 -28.32 11.63
CA GLN A 126 -17.36 -28.75 10.91
C GLN A 126 -18.23 -29.67 11.78
N ASN A 127 -17.61 -30.59 12.52
CA ASN A 127 -18.29 -31.46 13.48
C ASN A 127 -19.00 -30.67 14.60
N LEU A 128 -18.40 -29.58 15.10
CA LEU A 128 -19.01 -28.71 16.10
C LEU A 128 -20.22 -27.91 15.58
N THR A 129 -20.30 -27.70 14.26
CA THR A 129 -21.39 -26.93 13.62
C THR A 129 -22.54 -27.81 13.12
N LEU A 130 -22.53 -29.11 13.43
CA LEU A 130 -23.62 -30.02 13.11
C LEU A 130 -24.90 -29.59 13.86
N GLY A 131 -26.01 -29.42 13.13
CA GLY A 131 -27.31 -29.04 13.69
C GLY A 131 -27.60 -27.52 13.74
N LEU A 132 -26.70 -26.67 13.24
CA LEU A 132 -26.99 -25.24 13.04
C LEU A 132 -27.84 -25.01 11.78
N THR A 133 -28.65 -23.95 11.78
CA THR A 133 -29.50 -23.58 10.64
C THR A 133 -28.67 -23.32 9.39
N GLU A 134 -29.03 -23.95 8.27
CA GLU A 134 -28.37 -23.75 6.99
C GLU A 134 -28.60 -22.31 6.47
N PRO A 135 -27.62 -21.72 5.78
CA PRO A 135 -27.79 -20.41 5.14
C PRO A 135 -28.86 -20.49 4.03
N SER A 136 -29.56 -19.38 3.78
CA SER A 136 -30.65 -19.29 2.80
C SER A 136 -30.22 -19.52 1.34
N PHE A 137 -28.91 -19.47 1.06
CA PHE A 137 -28.35 -19.69 -0.27
C PHE A 137 -27.39 -20.87 -0.28
N ASP A 138 -27.66 -21.86 -1.13
CA ASP A 138 -26.87 -23.08 -1.20
C ASP A 138 -25.67 -22.97 -2.16
N MET A 139 -24.48 -22.80 -1.62
CA MET A 139 -23.23 -22.74 -2.38
C MET A 139 -22.59 -24.12 -2.64
N LYS A 140 -23.22 -25.23 -2.23
CA LYS A 140 -22.62 -26.57 -2.31
C LYS A 140 -22.21 -26.96 -3.74
N PHE A 141 -23.07 -26.72 -4.73
CA PHE A 141 -22.78 -27.01 -6.15
C PHE A 141 -21.67 -26.15 -6.74
N ALA A 142 -21.68 -24.85 -6.45
CA ALA A 142 -20.61 -23.94 -6.87
C ALA A 142 -19.26 -24.34 -6.26
N GLY A 143 -19.26 -24.75 -4.99
CA GLY A 143 -18.09 -25.27 -4.30
C GLY A 143 -17.55 -26.57 -4.92
N ILE A 144 -18.44 -27.50 -5.29
CA ILE A 144 -18.05 -28.74 -6.00
C ILE A 144 -17.41 -28.41 -7.35
N LEU A 145 -18.02 -27.53 -8.14
CA LEU A 145 -17.49 -27.13 -9.45
C LEU A 145 -16.09 -26.49 -9.31
N MET A 146 -15.95 -25.55 -8.37
CA MET A 146 -14.67 -24.88 -8.11
C MET A 146 -13.59 -25.87 -7.65
N PHE A 147 -13.95 -26.84 -6.79
CA PHE A 147 -13.04 -27.87 -6.33
C PHE A 147 -12.58 -28.79 -7.48
N VAL A 148 -13.50 -29.22 -8.34
CA VAL A 148 -13.19 -30.09 -9.49
C VAL A 148 -12.28 -29.37 -10.48
N VAL A 149 -12.60 -28.13 -10.86
CA VAL A 149 -11.76 -27.32 -11.75
C VAL A 149 -10.37 -27.12 -11.14
N GLY A 150 -10.30 -26.80 -9.85
CA GLY A 150 -9.04 -26.59 -9.13
C GLY A 150 -8.17 -27.86 -9.07
N ILE A 151 -8.75 -29.02 -8.75
CA ILE A 151 -7.97 -30.26 -8.59
C ILE A 151 -7.51 -30.83 -9.94
N VAL A 152 -8.35 -30.76 -10.98
CA VAL A 152 -8.02 -31.20 -12.34
C VAL A 152 -7.00 -30.25 -12.97
N GLY A 153 -7.24 -28.93 -12.92
CA GLY A 153 -6.32 -27.94 -13.44
C GLY A 153 -4.96 -28.04 -12.77
N ASN A 154 -4.93 -28.25 -11.46
CA ASN A 154 -3.68 -28.46 -10.76
C ASN A 154 -2.96 -29.76 -11.22
N LEU A 155 -3.66 -30.90 -11.32
CA LEU A 155 -3.06 -32.15 -11.85
C LEU A 155 -2.48 -31.97 -13.26
N TYR A 156 -3.21 -31.29 -14.16
CA TYR A 156 -2.76 -30.98 -15.51
C TYR A 156 -1.40 -30.26 -15.51
N HIS A 157 -1.24 -29.24 -14.68
CA HIS A 157 0.02 -28.49 -14.57
C HIS A 157 1.15 -29.35 -14.01
N HIS A 158 0.91 -30.22 -13.03
CA HIS A 158 1.95 -31.12 -12.50
C HIS A 158 2.40 -32.15 -13.55
N VAL A 159 1.49 -32.68 -14.36
CA VAL A 159 1.82 -33.57 -15.49
C VAL A 159 2.61 -32.81 -16.56
N LEU A 160 2.19 -31.59 -16.91
CA LEU A 160 2.90 -30.74 -17.87
C LEU A 160 4.33 -30.43 -17.41
N LEU A 161 4.50 -30.01 -16.16
CA LEU A 161 5.81 -29.73 -15.57
C LEU A 161 6.70 -30.97 -15.49
N ALA A 162 6.12 -32.15 -15.25
CA ALA A 162 6.86 -33.41 -15.29
C ALA A 162 7.35 -33.76 -16.71
N LYS A 163 6.52 -33.53 -17.74
CA LYS A 163 6.87 -33.75 -19.16
C LYS A 163 7.96 -32.80 -19.66
N LEU A 164 8.05 -31.59 -19.12
CA LEU A 164 9.09 -30.61 -19.48
C LEU A 164 10.49 -30.98 -18.96
N ARG A 165 10.61 -31.93 -18.02
CA ARG A 165 11.91 -32.48 -17.59
C ARG A 165 12.30 -33.64 -18.49
N LYS A 166 12.98 -33.34 -19.60
CA LYS A 166 13.62 -34.35 -20.47
C LYS A 166 14.62 -35.18 -19.66
N GLU A 167 14.63 -36.48 -19.91
CA GLU A 167 15.80 -37.32 -19.66
C GLU A 167 16.91 -36.87 -20.63
N ASP A 168 18.14 -36.84 -20.13
CA ASP A 168 19.39 -36.47 -20.80
C ASP A 168 19.85 -35.00 -20.75
N GLY A 169 20.94 -34.83 -20.00
CA GLY A 169 21.64 -33.57 -19.79
C GLY A 169 22.49 -33.14 -20.98
N LYS A 170 21.94 -32.31 -21.86
CA LYS A 170 22.73 -31.39 -22.70
C LYS A 170 22.11 -30.00 -22.66
N LYS A 171 22.86 -29.04 -22.09
CA LYS A 171 22.60 -27.61 -22.18
C LYS A 171 23.43 -27.07 -23.33
N GLU A 172 22.79 -26.70 -24.43
CA GLU A 172 23.39 -25.78 -25.39
C GLU A 172 22.29 -24.85 -25.88
N TYR A 173 22.47 -23.55 -25.66
CA TYR A 173 21.62 -22.48 -26.18
C TYR A 173 22.42 -21.75 -27.26
N LYS A 174 21.92 -21.73 -28.49
CA LYS A 174 22.50 -20.95 -29.60
C LYS A 174 21.48 -19.93 -30.10
N ILE A 175 21.93 -18.69 -30.20
CA ILE A 175 21.19 -17.53 -30.71
C ILE A 175 21.41 -17.46 -32.23
N PRO A 176 20.36 -17.24 -33.06
CA PRO A 176 20.55 -16.92 -34.46
C PRO A 176 20.90 -15.44 -34.63
N LYS A 177 21.95 -15.14 -35.41
CA LYS A 177 22.28 -13.79 -35.88
C LYS A 177 21.48 -13.50 -37.15
N GLY A 178 20.60 -12.50 -37.08
CA GLY A 178 20.02 -11.85 -38.25
C GLY A 178 20.83 -10.60 -38.57
N ASP A 179 21.32 -10.55 -39.80
CA ASP A 179 22.03 -9.42 -40.41
C ASP A 179 21.05 -8.26 -40.64
N GLN A 180 21.43 -7.03 -40.29
CA GLN A 180 20.66 -5.83 -40.63
C GLN A 180 21.50 -4.92 -41.53
N THR A 181 21.19 -5.00 -42.82
CA THR A 181 21.59 -4.02 -43.83
C THR A 181 20.87 -2.69 -43.59
N ALA A 182 21.66 -1.62 -43.50
CA ALA A 182 21.22 -0.25 -43.44
C ALA A 182 20.24 0.10 -44.57
N THR A 183 19.11 0.72 -44.23
CA THR A 183 18.22 1.36 -45.20
C THR A 183 17.90 2.79 -44.77
N LYS A 184 17.95 3.67 -45.77
CA LYS A 184 17.61 5.11 -45.85
C LYS A 184 17.02 5.76 -44.58
N LYS A 185 17.61 6.90 -44.18
CA LYS A 185 17.07 7.86 -43.21
C LYS A 185 15.63 8.25 -43.57
N SER A 186 14.65 7.56 -42.98
CA SER A 186 13.29 8.06 -42.83
C SER A 186 13.31 9.08 -41.70
N VAL A 187 12.66 10.22 -41.91
CA VAL A 187 12.45 11.20 -40.86
C VAL A 187 11.54 10.56 -39.80
N ARG A 188 12.01 10.47 -38.56
CA ARG A 188 11.31 9.76 -37.48
C ARG A 188 10.29 10.69 -36.80
N ILE A 189 9.07 10.22 -36.54
CA ILE A 189 8.01 10.99 -35.86
C ILE A 189 7.88 10.47 -34.43
N LEU A 190 7.91 11.36 -33.44
CA LEU A 190 7.72 11.00 -32.04
C LEU A 190 6.22 10.91 -31.70
N SER A 191 5.88 10.00 -30.79
CA SER A 191 4.55 9.93 -30.18
C SER A 191 4.27 11.14 -29.28
N LYS A 192 3.02 11.27 -28.81
CA LYS A 192 2.72 12.11 -27.65
C LYS A 192 3.72 11.82 -26.52
N THR A 193 4.25 12.87 -25.92
CA THR A 193 5.31 12.80 -24.91
C THR A 193 4.73 12.69 -23.49
N LEU A 194 5.43 12.00 -22.61
CA LEU A 194 5.17 12.01 -21.17
C LEU A 194 6.35 12.67 -20.45
N ILE A 195 6.09 13.68 -19.61
CA ILE A 195 7.10 14.28 -18.72
C ILE A 195 7.11 13.47 -17.41
N GLY A 196 8.28 12.95 -17.04
CA GLY A 196 8.49 12.23 -15.78
C GLY A 196 8.76 13.14 -14.59
N ASP A 197 8.57 12.62 -13.38
CA ASP A 197 8.90 13.31 -12.12
C ASP A 197 10.41 13.57 -11.96
N ASP A 198 11.23 12.85 -12.74
CA ASP A 198 12.68 13.02 -12.85
C ASP A 198 13.10 14.15 -13.81
N GLY A 199 12.14 14.84 -14.43
CA GLY A 199 12.40 15.90 -15.41
C GLY A 199 12.75 15.39 -16.81
N ARG A 200 12.66 14.07 -17.04
CA ARG A 200 12.92 13.46 -18.35
C ARG A 200 11.66 13.41 -19.21
N VAL A 201 11.86 13.39 -20.53
CA VAL A 201 10.78 13.27 -21.51
C VAL A 201 10.79 11.88 -22.11
N TYR A 202 9.65 11.20 -22.06
CA TYR A 202 9.49 9.83 -22.54
C TYR A 202 8.58 9.82 -23.76
N ALA A 203 9.05 9.17 -24.83
CA ALA A 203 8.30 9.05 -26.08
C ALA A 203 8.76 7.80 -26.84
N CYS A 204 8.00 7.42 -27.87
CA CYS A 204 8.40 6.35 -28.77
C CYS A 204 8.37 6.82 -30.23
N SER A 205 9.14 6.16 -31.07
CA SER A 205 9.17 6.41 -32.51
C SER A 205 9.53 5.14 -33.26
N ASP A 206 8.82 4.87 -34.35
CA ASP A 206 8.96 3.62 -35.11
C ASP A 206 8.94 2.41 -34.18
N ASN A 207 10.02 1.65 -34.07
CA ASN A 207 10.08 0.44 -33.23
C ASN A 207 10.85 0.67 -31.92
N ASP A 208 11.23 1.91 -31.61
CA ASP A 208 12.11 2.25 -30.50
C ASP A 208 11.38 3.12 -29.47
N PHE A 209 11.63 2.85 -28.19
CA PHE A 209 11.23 3.69 -27.07
C PHE A 209 12.42 4.50 -26.59
N PHE A 210 12.19 5.79 -26.31
CA PHE A 210 13.23 6.74 -25.96
C PHE A 210 12.94 7.42 -24.62
N SER A 211 13.99 7.59 -23.83
CA SER A 211 14.05 8.52 -22.72
C SER A 211 15.00 9.65 -23.10
N PHE A 212 14.50 10.87 -23.07
CA PHE A 212 15.26 12.08 -23.32
C PHE A 212 15.54 12.81 -22.00
N GLU A 213 16.73 13.38 -21.88
CA GLU A 213 16.99 14.40 -20.87
C GLU A 213 16.24 15.69 -21.24
N SER A 214 16.08 16.61 -20.27
CA SER A 214 15.35 17.88 -20.49
C SER A 214 15.98 18.79 -21.54
N ASN A 215 17.26 18.58 -21.89
CA ASN A 215 17.96 19.29 -22.97
C ASN A 215 17.72 18.70 -24.37
N GLY A 216 17.01 17.57 -24.50
CA GLY A 216 16.77 16.91 -25.78
C GLY A 216 17.76 15.81 -26.17
N SER A 217 18.79 15.53 -25.36
CA SER A 217 19.70 14.39 -25.58
C SER A 217 19.06 13.04 -25.19
N ILE A 218 19.43 11.95 -25.85
CA ILE A 218 18.89 10.62 -25.54
C ILE A 218 19.61 10.04 -24.32
N ALA A 219 18.91 9.91 -23.20
CA ALA A 219 19.42 9.25 -22.00
C ALA A 219 19.59 7.73 -22.20
N TRP A 220 18.60 7.10 -22.83
CA TRP A 220 18.62 5.68 -23.19
C TRP A 220 17.46 5.34 -24.15
N SER A 221 17.59 4.21 -24.85
CA SER A 221 16.55 3.69 -25.74
C SER A 221 16.39 2.17 -25.62
N VAL A 222 15.18 1.69 -25.95
CA VAL A 222 14.80 0.27 -25.91
C VAL A 222 14.07 -0.10 -27.20
N HIS A 223 14.50 -1.17 -27.86
CA HIS A 223 13.85 -1.68 -29.07
C HIS A 223 12.63 -2.55 -28.71
N MET A 224 11.46 -2.23 -29.28
CA MET A 224 10.17 -2.82 -28.94
C MET A 224 9.67 -3.93 -29.88
N ASN A 225 10.38 -4.22 -30.98
CA ASN A 225 9.99 -5.15 -32.06
C ASN A 225 8.66 -4.83 -32.77
N PHE A 226 7.77 -4.04 -32.15
CA PHE A 226 6.48 -3.58 -32.66
C PHE A 226 6.52 -2.08 -32.91
N LYS A 227 5.80 -1.62 -33.93
CA LYS A 227 5.70 -0.20 -34.26
C LYS A 227 4.86 0.56 -33.24
N CYS A 228 5.39 1.67 -32.74
CA CYS A 228 4.73 2.49 -31.77
C CYS A 228 3.53 3.25 -32.35
N ASN A 229 2.50 3.44 -31.52
CA ASN A 229 1.39 4.30 -31.84
C ASN A 229 1.73 5.76 -31.46
N THR A 230 1.67 6.67 -32.43
CA THR A 230 2.04 8.08 -32.24
C THR A 230 1.00 8.89 -31.45
N ASP A 231 -0.26 8.43 -31.38
CA ASP A 231 -1.39 9.18 -30.81
C ASP A 231 -1.53 9.02 -29.30
N PHE A 232 -0.75 8.12 -28.71
CA PHE A 232 -0.79 7.79 -27.28
C PHE A 232 0.54 8.14 -26.63
N SER A 233 0.46 8.75 -25.46
CA SER A 233 1.63 8.93 -24.61
C SER A 233 1.94 7.65 -23.83
N PRO A 234 3.22 7.37 -23.55
CA PRO A 234 3.60 6.38 -22.56
C PRO A 234 2.94 6.67 -21.21
N VAL A 235 2.63 5.63 -20.43
CA VAL A 235 2.03 5.78 -19.10
C VAL A 235 2.94 5.19 -18.04
N TYR A 236 3.31 6.01 -17.05
CA TYR A 236 4.08 5.53 -15.90
C TYR A 236 3.24 4.65 -14.98
N SER A 237 3.76 3.48 -14.66
CA SER A 237 3.04 2.44 -13.91
C SER A 237 3.57 2.16 -12.50
N GLY A 238 4.51 3.00 -12.01
CA GLY A 238 5.13 2.89 -10.68
C GLY A 238 6.22 1.83 -10.59
N PHE A 239 7.26 2.00 -9.77
CA PHE A 239 8.40 1.05 -9.64
C PHE A 239 9.30 0.93 -10.89
N ASN A 240 9.67 2.05 -11.53
CA ASN A 240 10.61 2.08 -12.66
C ASN A 240 10.14 1.30 -13.90
N GLN A 241 8.85 1.43 -14.23
CA GLN A 241 8.24 0.76 -15.38
C GLN A 241 7.22 1.66 -16.07
N MET A 242 7.20 1.57 -17.39
CA MET A 242 6.24 2.26 -18.25
C MET A 242 5.46 1.27 -19.10
N LEU A 243 4.22 1.63 -19.39
CA LEU A 243 3.38 0.93 -20.35
C LEU A 243 3.29 1.77 -21.63
N VAL A 244 3.49 1.14 -22.78
CA VAL A 244 3.52 1.77 -24.10
C VAL A 244 2.59 1.00 -25.03
N LEU A 245 1.83 1.72 -25.85
CA LEU A 245 0.97 1.11 -26.87
C LEU A 245 1.71 1.01 -28.22
N ALA A 246 1.90 -0.22 -28.70
CA ALA A 246 2.52 -0.52 -29.99
C ALA A 246 1.66 -1.53 -30.76
N GLU A 247 1.32 -1.24 -32.02
CA GLU A 247 0.49 -2.11 -32.89
C GLU A 247 -0.74 -2.74 -32.21
N ASN A 248 -1.52 -1.95 -31.45
CA ASN A 248 -2.68 -2.40 -30.66
C ASN A 248 -2.37 -3.37 -29.51
N ARG A 249 -1.13 -3.38 -29.01
CA ARG A 249 -0.70 -4.17 -27.85
C ARG A 249 -0.06 -3.25 -26.84
N ILE A 250 -0.22 -3.59 -25.56
CA ILE A 250 0.43 -2.86 -24.48
C ILE A 250 1.71 -3.61 -24.12
N LEU A 251 2.83 -2.92 -24.25
CA LEU A 251 4.15 -3.38 -23.86
C LEU A 251 4.55 -2.76 -22.53
N ARG A 252 5.23 -3.54 -21.70
CA ARG A 252 5.82 -3.11 -20.44
C ARG A 252 7.32 -2.93 -20.63
N VAL A 253 7.75 -1.68 -20.52
CA VAL A 253 9.15 -1.27 -20.60
C VAL A 253 9.68 -1.04 -19.19
N LEU A 254 10.69 -1.80 -18.79
CA LEU A 254 11.40 -1.57 -17.53
C LEU A 254 12.53 -0.57 -17.74
N PHE A 255 12.70 0.37 -16.82
CA PHE A 255 13.83 1.30 -16.90
C PHE A 255 15.15 0.52 -16.76
N PRO A 256 16.11 0.76 -17.65
CA PRO A 256 17.38 0.06 -17.62
C PRO A 256 18.11 0.38 -16.30
N ARG A 257 18.50 -0.66 -15.55
CA ARG A 257 19.36 -0.52 -14.37
C ARG A 257 20.80 -0.81 -14.78
N ASN A 258 21.70 0.16 -14.59
CA ASN A 258 23.15 0.02 -14.80
C ASN A 258 23.54 -0.68 -16.13
N GLY A 259 22.97 -0.25 -17.26
CA GLY A 259 23.35 -0.75 -18.59
C GLY A 259 22.85 -2.15 -18.94
N THR A 260 21.96 -2.75 -18.15
CA THR A 260 21.25 -3.97 -18.58
C THR A 260 20.25 -3.65 -19.69
N LYS A 261 20.32 -4.41 -20.80
CA LYS A 261 19.30 -4.35 -21.85
C LYS A 261 17.99 -4.87 -21.28
N SER A 262 17.01 -3.99 -21.07
CA SER A 262 15.64 -4.38 -20.77
C SER A 262 14.94 -4.72 -22.07
N GLU A 263 14.54 -5.98 -22.24
CA GLU A 263 13.63 -6.35 -23.31
C GLU A 263 12.20 -6.01 -22.87
N PRO A 264 11.40 -5.35 -23.73
CA PRO A 264 10.02 -5.04 -23.41
C PRO A 264 9.18 -6.31 -23.30
N GLU A 265 8.41 -6.42 -22.22
CA GLU A 265 7.53 -7.56 -21.98
C GLU A 265 6.14 -7.27 -22.56
N LEU A 266 5.52 -8.25 -23.22
CA LEU A 266 4.12 -8.14 -23.63
C LEU A 266 3.21 -8.13 -22.40
N PHE A 267 2.47 -7.03 -22.19
CA PHE A 267 1.53 -6.89 -21.09
C PHE A 267 0.13 -7.37 -21.46
N PHE A 268 -0.41 -6.85 -22.57
CA PHE A 268 -1.77 -7.15 -23.02
C PHE A 268 -1.85 -7.15 -24.55
N ASP A 269 -2.49 -8.18 -25.10
CA ASP A 269 -2.72 -8.36 -26.54
C ASP A 269 -4.14 -8.90 -26.75
N PRO A 270 -5.10 -8.02 -27.07
CA PRO A 270 -6.48 -8.44 -27.31
C PRO A 270 -6.71 -8.97 -28.73
N GLY A 271 -5.75 -8.80 -29.66
CA GLY A 271 -5.98 -9.02 -31.10
C GLY A 271 -6.93 -8.01 -31.76
N GLU A 272 -7.45 -7.04 -31.00
CA GLU A 272 -8.38 -6.00 -31.45
C GLU A 272 -7.86 -4.59 -31.16
N THR A 273 -8.57 -3.56 -31.62
CA THR A 273 -8.15 -2.17 -31.45
C THR A 273 -8.34 -1.70 -30.01
N ILE A 274 -7.26 -1.21 -29.39
CA ILE A 274 -7.30 -0.59 -28.06
C ILE A 274 -7.65 0.90 -28.23
N LEU A 275 -8.75 1.33 -27.63
CA LEU A 275 -9.18 2.74 -27.66
C LEU A 275 -8.36 3.59 -26.69
N GLY A 276 -7.95 3.00 -25.56
CA GLY A 276 -7.01 3.59 -24.61
C GLY A 276 -6.87 2.81 -23.34
N PHE A 277 -5.93 3.22 -22.50
CA PHE A 277 -5.69 2.61 -21.21
C PHE A 277 -5.17 3.63 -20.20
N VAL A 278 -5.35 3.33 -18.92
CA VAL A 278 -4.94 4.17 -17.81
C VAL A 278 -4.45 3.30 -16.65
N VAL A 279 -3.51 3.83 -15.85
CA VAL A 279 -2.91 3.09 -14.74
C VAL A 279 -3.20 3.78 -13.43
N SER A 280 -3.70 3.02 -12.46
CA SER A 280 -3.79 3.46 -11.06
C SER A 280 -2.59 2.92 -10.29
N ILE A 281 -1.67 3.81 -9.92
CA ILE A 281 -0.46 3.47 -9.16
C ILE A 281 -0.83 2.97 -7.75
N SER A 282 -1.82 3.60 -7.10
CA SER A 282 -2.27 3.26 -5.74
C SER A 282 -2.87 1.85 -5.65
N SER A 283 -3.62 1.43 -6.68
CA SER A 283 -4.22 0.09 -6.74
C SER A 283 -3.41 -0.91 -7.57
N SER A 284 -2.26 -0.50 -8.13
CA SER A 284 -1.43 -1.31 -9.04
C SER A 284 -2.26 -2.04 -10.10
N SER A 285 -3.19 -1.29 -10.71
CA SER A 285 -4.18 -1.80 -11.66
C SER A 285 -4.17 -0.98 -12.94
N VAL A 286 -4.38 -1.65 -14.07
CA VAL A 286 -4.42 -1.11 -15.43
C VAL A 286 -5.83 -1.32 -15.97
N TYR A 287 -6.44 -0.25 -16.46
CA TYR A 287 -7.78 -0.27 -17.04
C TYR A 287 -7.66 -0.01 -18.53
N ILE A 288 -8.19 -0.91 -19.35
CA ILE A 288 -7.98 -0.94 -20.80
C ILE A 288 -9.35 -0.98 -21.48
N THR A 289 -9.61 -0.04 -22.36
CA THR A 289 -10.82 -0.05 -23.18
C THR A 289 -10.52 -0.67 -24.53
N VAL A 290 -11.21 -1.78 -24.83
CA VAL A 290 -11.10 -2.49 -26.10
C VAL A 290 -12.34 -2.19 -26.92
N LYS A 291 -12.15 -1.80 -28.17
CA LYS A 291 -13.25 -1.48 -29.09
C LYS A 291 -14.22 -2.66 -29.15
N ASN A 292 -15.53 -2.42 -29.07
CA ASN A 292 -16.62 -3.42 -29.10
C ASN A 292 -16.68 -4.44 -27.95
N HIS A 293 -15.70 -4.51 -27.05
CA HIS A 293 -15.63 -5.54 -25.99
C HIS A 293 -15.74 -5.02 -24.55
N GLY A 294 -15.63 -3.70 -24.36
CA GLY A 294 -15.81 -3.08 -23.05
C GLY A 294 -14.52 -2.65 -22.36
N LEU A 295 -14.63 -2.41 -21.06
CA LEU A 295 -13.56 -1.95 -20.18
C LEU A 295 -13.03 -3.12 -19.34
N TYR A 296 -11.74 -3.40 -19.47
CA TYR A 296 -11.04 -4.47 -18.79
C TYR A 296 -10.18 -3.91 -17.66
N ALA A 297 -10.29 -4.48 -16.47
CA ALA A 297 -9.38 -4.19 -15.36
C ALA A 297 -8.40 -5.35 -15.16
N TYR A 298 -7.11 -5.05 -15.17
CA TYR A 298 -6.02 -5.98 -14.90
C TYR A 298 -5.17 -5.50 -13.73
N ASN A 299 -4.58 -6.40 -12.96
CA ASN A 299 -3.47 -6.01 -12.08
C ASN A 299 -2.15 -5.95 -12.85
N MET A 300 -1.11 -5.35 -12.25
CA MET A 300 0.24 -5.32 -12.85
C MET A 300 0.89 -6.69 -13.06
N PHE A 301 0.34 -7.77 -12.48
CA PHE A 301 0.74 -9.16 -12.73
C PHE A 301 -0.02 -9.83 -13.88
N ARG A 302 -0.79 -9.07 -14.67
CA ARG A 302 -1.62 -9.54 -15.81
C ARG A 302 -2.79 -10.44 -15.41
N GLN A 303 -3.25 -10.36 -14.17
CA GLN A 303 -4.47 -11.05 -13.73
C GLN A 303 -5.67 -10.14 -13.96
N GLN A 304 -6.68 -10.64 -14.66
CA GLN A 304 -7.94 -9.93 -14.86
C GLN A 304 -8.70 -9.82 -13.54
N LEU A 305 -9.09 -8.60 -13.18
CA LEU A 305 -9.86 -8.29 -11.98
C LEU A 305 -11.36 -8.31 -12.28
N TRP A 306 -11.78 -7.56 -13.29
CA TRP A 306 -13.18 -7.47 -13.71
C TRP A 306 -13.30 -6.91 -15.14
N ILE A 307 -14.48 -7.08 -15.74
CA ILE A 307 -14.86 -6.49 -17.03
C ILE A 307 -16.14 -5.69 -16.81
N ALA A 308 -16.24 -4.53 -17.44
CA ALA A 308 -17.42 -3.70 -17.45
C ALA A 308 -17.87 -3.43 -18.90
N ASP A 309 -19.18 -3.52 -19.12
CA ASP A 309 -19.82 -3.26 -20.39
C ASP A 309 -20.76 -2.05 -20.26
N PRO A 310 -21.00 -1.27 -21.33
CA PRO A 310 -21.93 -0.14 -21.23
C PRO A 310 -23.38 -0.62 -21.03
N LYS A 311 -23.69 -1.87 -21.39
CA LYS A 311 -25.01 -2.49 -21.31
C LYS A 311 -25.13 -3.23 -19.98
N ILE A 312 -26.05 -2.80 -19.13
CA ILE A 312 -26.29 -3.47 -17.85
C ILE A 312 -27.73 -3.93 -17.82
N GLU A 313 -27.95 -5.23 -17.55
CA GLU A 313 -29.26 -5.78 -17.25
C GLU A 313 -29.23 -6.42 -15.87
N ARG A 314 -29.98 -5.85 -14.92
CA ARG A 314 -30.15 -6.41 -13.57
C ARG A 314 -31.63 -6.46 -13.22
N PHE A 315 -32.12 -7.65 -12.87
CA PHE A 315 -33.51 -7.85 -12.44
C PHE A 315 -34.55 -7.32 -13.45
N GLY A 316 -34.27 -7.39 -14.75
CA GLY A 316 -35.14 -6.89 -15.82
C GLY A 316 -35.08 -5.37 -16.05
N TYR A 317 -34.25 -4.63 -15.30
CA TYR A 317 -33.98 -3.21 -15.55
C TYR A 317 -32.73 -3.06 -16.40
N ARG A 318 -32.88 -2.35 -17.54
CA ARG A 318 -31.77 -1.96 -18.41
C ARG A 318 -31.22 -0.62 -17.94
N LEU A 319 -29.93 -0.59 -17.63
CA LEU A 319 -29.21 0.62 -17.22
C LEU A 319 -28.10 0.89 -18.24
N GLY A 320 -27.96 2.16 -18.65
CA GLY A 320 -27.09 2.56 -19.77
C GLY A 320 -27.68 2.20 -21.13
N CYS A 321 -27.15 2.83 -22.18
CA CYS A 321 -27.51 2.61 -23.57
C CYS A 321 -29.01 2.80 -23.85
N ARG A 322 -29.58 3.94 -23.44
CA ARG A 322 -31.03 4.18 -23.54
C ARG A 322 -31.56 4.24 -24.97
N LYS A 323 -30.75 4.74 -25.91
CA LYS A 323 -31.16 4.98 -27.30
C LYS A 323 -31.05 3.71 -28.16
N ASP A 324 -29.84 3.17 -28.29
CA ASP A 324 -29.58 1.93 -29.04
C ASP A 324 -28.90 0.91 -28.14
N TYR A 325 -29.68 -0.05 -27.63
CA TYR A 325 -29.15 -1.06 -26.72
C TYR A 325 -28.26 -2.09 -27.42
N ASP A 326 -28.48 -2.37 -28.71
CA ASP A 326 -27.80 -3.47 -29.41
C ASP A 326 -26.44 -3.04 -29.97
N ASN A 327 -26.27 -1.79 -30.39
CA ASN A 327 -25.00 -1.27 -30.93
C ASN A 327 -24.19 -0.39 -29.95
N CYS A 328 -24.65 -0.25 -28.70
CA CYS A 328 -23.95 0.59 -27.73
C CYS A 328 -22.63 -0.04 -27.25
N THR A 329 -21.54 0.71 -27.40
CA THR A 329 -20.17 0.31 -27.03
C THR A 329 -19.43 1.49 -26.43
N PHE A 330 -18.46 1.23 -25.55
CA PHE A 330 -17.54 2.29 -25.10
C PHE A 330 -16.69 2.79 -26.27
N ASN A 331 -16.59 4.10 -26.43
CA ASN A 331 -15.91 4.75 -27.54
C ASN A 331 -14.76 5.68 -27.11
N SER A 332 -14.56 5.90 -25.81
CA SER A 332 -13.55 6.82 -25.28
C SER A 332 -12.39 6.11 -24.59
N ARG A 333 -11.32 6.88 -24.37
CA ARG A 333 -10.24 6.50 -23.45
C ARG A 333 -10.77 6.55 -22.00
N PRO A 334 -10.40 5.61 -21.13
CA PRO A 334 -10.77 5.66 -19.72
C PRO A 334 -9.91 6.71 -19.00
N VAL A 335 -10.52 7.52 -18.14
CA VAL A 335 -9.81 8.51 -17.30
C VAL A 335 -10.10 8.25 -15.83
N ILE A 336 -9.09 8.44 -14.96
CA ILE A 336 -9.19 8.16 -13.53
C ILE A 336 -9.20 9.46 -12.74
N ASP A 337 -10.17 9.60 -11.84
CA ASP A 337 -10.07 10.49 -10.69
C ASP A 337 -9.36 9.76 -9.55
N TYR A 338 -8.15 10.23 -9.22
CA TYR A 338 -7.32 9.59 -8.22
C TYR A 338 -7.75 9.90 -6.78
N CYS A 339 -8.51 10.99 -6.58
CA CYS A 339 -8.96 11.42 -5.26
C CYS A 339 -10.22 10.67 -4.84
N GLU A 340 -11.23 10.62 -5.72
CA GLU A 340 -12.46 9.87 -5.45
C GLU A 340 -12.26 8.36 -5.63
N GLY A 341 -11.36 7.97 -6.54
CA GLY A 341 -11.14 6.58 -6.91
C GLY A 341 -12.19 6.05 -7.89
N SER A 342 -12.53 6.90 -8.87
CA SER A 342 -13.54 6.64 -9.91
C SER A 342 -12.91 6.65 -11.29
N ILE A 343 -13.49 5.89 -12.22
CA ILE A 343 -13.12 5.82 -13.63
C ILE A 343 -14.28 6.40 -14.43
N TYR A 344 -13.97 7.34 -15.31
CA TYR A 344 -14.94 7.88 -16.27
C TYR A 344 -14.68 7.36 -17.67
N ILE A 345 -15.76 6.98 -18.35
CA ILE A 345 -15.72 6.46 -19.72
C ILE A 345 -17.04 6.80 -20.42
N SER A 346 -17.00 7.14 -21.70
CA SER A 346 -18.19 7.41 -22.50
C SER A 346 -18.46 6.36 -23.56
N ASN A 347 -19.71 6.32 -24.02
CA ASN A 347 -20.16 5.45 -25.10
C ASN A 347 -20.41 6.23 -26.40
N ASN A 348 -20.67 5.48 -27.47
CA ASN A 348 -21.04 6.01 -28.79
C ASN A 348 -22.38 6.76 -28.85
N GLU A 349 -23.23 6.64 -27.83
CA GLU A 349 -24.52 7.32 -27.75
C GLU A 349 -24.46 8.69 -27.06
N GLY A 350 -23.34 9.04 -26.41
CA GLY A 350 -23.16 10.30 -25.69
C GLY A 350 -23.48 10.24 -24.19
N GLU A 351 -23.46 9.06 -23.59
CA GLU A 351 -23.59 8.88 -22.14
C GLU A 351 -22.19 8.78 -21.50
N LEU A 352 -22.03 9.43 -20.34
CA LEU A 352 -20.84 9.36 -19.49
C LEU A 352 -21.11 8.46 -18.28
N TYR A 353 -20.24 7.48 -18.07
CA TYR A 353 -20.34 6.50 -17.00
C TYR A 353 -19.28 6.81 -15.94
N SER A 354 -19.68 6.73 -14.67
CA SER A 354 -18.76 6.73 -13.53
C SER A 354 -18.73 5.34 -12.88
N LEU A 355 -17.55 4.75 -12.78
CA LEU A 355 -17.32 3.43 -12.20
C LEU A 355 -16.30 3.50 -11.06
N SER A 356 -16.48 2.71 -10.00
CA SER A 356 -15.47 2.63 -8.93
C SER A 356 -14.22 1.85 -9.39
N LEU A 357 -13.02 2.28 -8.97
CA LEU A 357 -11.78 1.51 -9.16
C LEU A 357 -11.85 0.11 -8.52
N ARG A 358 -12.66 -0.07 -7.46
CA ARG A 358 -12.70 -1.31 -6.68
C ARG A 358 -13.61 -2.40 -7.26
N GLY A 359 -14.44 -2.09 -8.25
CA GLY A 359 -15.34 -3.08 -8.84
C GLY A 359 -16.28 -2.52 -9.89
N THR A 360 -17.13 -3.37 -10.45
CA THR A 360 -18.04 -3.05 -11.58
C THR A 360 -19.29 -2.26 -11.18
N TYR A 361 -19.24 -1.54 -10.06
CA TYR A 361 -20.36 -0.73 -9.61
C TYR A 361 -20.33 0.63 -10.30
N TYR A 362 -21.40 0.93 -11.03
CA TYR A 362 -21.65 2.24 -11.63
C TYR A 362 -22.17 3.17 -10.54
N GLN A 363 -21.45 4.25 -10.27
CA GLN A 363 -21.89 5.26 -9.31
C GLN A 363 -23.05 6.07 -9.89
N TRP A 364 -22.90 6.51 -11.14
CA TRP A 364 -23.91 7.25 -11.88
C TRP A 364 -23.66 7.15 -13.39
N ILE A 365 -24.69 7.47 -14.17
CA ILE A 365 -24.64 7.59 -15.63
C ILE A 365 -25.31 8.90 -15.99
N GLN A 366 -24.58 9.77 -16.69
CA GLN A 366 -25.07 11.07 -17.13
C GLN A 366 -25.22 11.08 -18.65
N ASP A 367 -26.40 11.46 -19.15
CA ASP A 367 -26.71 11.49 -20.58
C ASP A 367 -26.45 12.89 -21.15
N PHE A 368 -25.47 13.00 -22.04
CA PHE A 368 -25.13 14.23 -22.77
C PHE A 368 -25.56 14.21 -24.23
N SER A 369 -26.30 13.18 -24.64
CA SER A 369 -26.66 12.94 -26.04
C SER A 369 -27.59 14.00 -26.65
N LEU A 370 -28.14 14.90 -25.83
CA LEU A 370 -28.90 16.09 -26.26
C LEU A 370 -27.99 17.26 -26.64
N VAL A 371 -26.75 17.31 -26.13
CA VAL A 371 -25.77 18.36 -26.41
C VAL A 371 -24.93 17.96 -27.61
N ASP A 372 -24.18 16.87 -27.47
CA ASP A 372 -23.41 16.23 -28.54
C ASP A 372 -23.04 14.80 -28.11
N ARG A 373 -22.75 13.93 -29.08
CA ARG A 373 -22.21 12.59 -28.84
C ARG A 373 -20.68 12.63 -28.64
N PHE A 374 -20.01 13.65 -29.16
CA PHE A 374 -18.56 13.77 -29.11
C PHE A 374 -18.12 14.77 -28.04
N PHE A 375 -17.49 14.27 -26.99
CA PHE A 375 -16.93 15.09 -25.91
C PHE A 375 -15.67 14.45 -25.32
N THR A 376 -14.83 15.28 -24.73
CA THR A 376 -13.64 14.87 -23.97
C THR A 376 -13.86 15.08 -22.48
N VAL A 377 -13.35 14.16 -21.67
CA VAL A 377 -13.54 14.17 -20.21
C VAL A 377 -12.18 14.32 -19.53
N THR A 378 -12.07 15.31 -18.64
CA THR A 378 -10.91 15.47 -17.76
C THR A 378 -11.35 15.47 -16.30
N PRO A 379 -10.86 14.55 -15.46
CA PRO A 379 -11.08 14.60 -14.02
C PRO A 379 -10.26 15.73 -13.40
N GLY A 380 -10.90 16.56 -12.59
CA GLY A 380 -10.24 17.68 -11.93
C GLY A 380 -9.44 17.29 -10.68
N ASN A 381 -9.64 16.08 -10.13
CA ASN A 381 -9.06 15.66 -8.85
C ASN A 381 -9.36 16.65 -7.71
N ASN A 382 -10.46 17.40 -7.82
CA ASN A 382 -10.91 18.46 -6.92
C ASN A 382 -12.41 18.30 -6.57
N GLY A 383 -12.96 17.11 -6.82
CA GLY A 383 -14.38 16.79 -6.71
C GLY A 383 -15.20 17.13 -7.95
N LEU A 384 -14.62 17.67 -9.02
CA LEU A 384 -15.29 17.96 -10.29
C LEU A 384 -14.71 17.16 -11.46
N VAL A 385 -15.58 16.90 -12.44
CA VAL A 385 -15.25 16.32 -13.73
C VAL A 385 -15.62 17.32 -14.80
N TYR A 386 -14.67 17.67 -15.66
CA TYR A 386 -14.89 18.61 -16.75
C TYR A 386 -15.20 17.86 -18.04
N VAL A 387 -16.36 18.13 -18.60
CA VAL A 387 -16.83 17.57 -19.88
C VAL A 387 -16.80 18.69 -20.90
N VAL A 388 -15.99 18.51 -21.95
CA VAL A 388 -15.79 19.51 -23.00
C VAL A 388 -16.37 19.00 -24.30
N PHE A 389 -17.19 19.83 -24.94
CA PHE A 389 -17.79 19.60 -26.26
C PHE A 389 -17.08 20.50 -27.28
N PRO A 390 -16.06 20.00 -28.01
CA PRO A 390 -15.23 20.83 -28.87
C PRO A 390 -16.03 21.52 -29.98
N LEU A 391 -16.96 20.79 -30.62
CA LEU A 391 -17.74 21.30 -31.75
C LEU A 391 -18.73 22.41 -31.37
N LYS A 392 -19.18 22.44 -30.11
CA LYS A 392 -20.10 23.44 -29.56
C LYS A 392 -19.41 24.51 -28.72
N SER A 393 -18.09 24.38 -28.49
CA SER A 393 -17.32 25.24 -27.59
C SER A 393 -17.94 25.36 -26.18
N LEU A 394 -18.44 24.25 -25.64
CA LEU A 394 -19.07 24.18 -24.33
C LEU A 394 -18.22 23.38 -23.34
N VAL A 395 -18.13 23.88 -22.11
CA VAL A 395 -17.47 23.21 -20.98
C VAL A 395 -18.46 23.08 -19.84
N PHE A 396 -18.68 21.86 -19.39
CA PHE A 396 -19.55 21.53 -18.26
C PHE A 396 -18.68 21.07 -17.10
N ALA A 397 -19.03 21.50 -15.89
CA ALA A 397 -18.50 20.91 -14.66
C ALA A 397 -19.56 20.04 -14.01
N VAL A 398 -19.19 18.78 -13.79
CA VAL A 398 -20.02 17.74 -13.22
C VAL A 398 -19.47 17.37 -11.85
N ASP A 399 -20.33 17.20 -10.86
CA ASP A 399 -19.93 16.70 -9.54
C ASP A 399 -19.47 15.24 -9.67
N SER A 400 -18.23 14.97 -9.27
CA SER A 400 -17.60 13.65 -9.36
C SER A 400 -18.41 12.53 -8.70
N PHE A 401 -19.04 12.83 -7.56
CA PHE A 401 -19.74 11.85 -6.75
C PHE A 401 -21.18 11.56 -7.21
N SER A 402 -21.94 12.59 -7.58
CA SER A 402 -23.36 12.47 -7.96
C SER A 402 -23.62 12.39 -9.45
N GLY A 403 -22.74 12.95 -10.28
CA GLY A 403 -22.98 13.12 -11.71
C GLY A 403 -23.83 14.36 -12.06
N ASP A 404 -24.16 15.20 -11.07
CA ASP A 404 -24.96 16.41 -11.30
C ASP A 404 -24.13 17.52 -11.97
N ILE A 405 -24.74 18.23 -12.94
CA ILE A 405 -24.10 19.37 -13.61
C ILE A 405 -24.15 20.59 -12.67
N LEU A 406 -22.99 21.08 -12.24
CA LEU A 406 -22.90 22.23 -11.34
C LEU A 406 -22.92 23.56 -12.08
N TRP A 407 -22.20 23.64 -13.20
CA TRP A 407 -22.20 24.82 -14.05
C TRP A 407 -21.83 24.47 -15.49
N GLN A 408 -22.18 25.36 -16.41
CA GLN A 408 -21.82 25.31 -17.83
C GLN A 408 -21.27 26.66 -18.28
N LYS A 409 -20.28 26.64 -19.18
CA LYS A 409 -19.65 27.84 -19.77
C LYS A 409 -19.38 27.64 -21.26
N THR A 410 -19.50 28.72 -22.01
CA THR A 410 -19.06 28.84 -23.40
C THR A 410 -17.63 29.34 -23.45
N VAL A 411 -16.79 28.69 -24.22
CA VAL A 411 -15.40 29.11 -24.53
C VAL A 411 -15.30 29.50 -26.00
N GLY A 412 -14.12 29.91 -26.45
CA GLY A 412 -13.89 30.18 -27.87
C GLY A 412 -13.90 28.90 -28.73
N PRO A 413 -13.79 29.02 -30.07
CA PRO A 413 -13.75 27.87 -30.98
C PRO A 413 -12.63 26.90 -30.58
N LEU A 414 -12.97 25.63 -30.37
CA LEU A 414 -12.00 24.61 -29.94
C LEU A 414 -11.49 23.80 -31.12
N ALA A 415 -10.28 23.25 -31.00
CA ALA A 415 -9.76 22.33 -31.99
C ALA A 415 -10.59 21.03 -31.99
N GLU A 416 -10.97 20.54 -33.18
CA GLU A 416 -11.74 19.30 -33.34
C GLU A 416 -10.95 18.05 -32.91
N THR A 417 -9.61 18.15 -32.85
CA THR A 417 -8.73 17.05 -32.46
C THR A 417 -8.74 16.79 -30.95
N SER A 418 -8.23 15.62 -30.55
CA SER A 418 -7.98 15.19 -29.15
C SER A 418 -6.95 16.06 -28.38
N ALA A 419 -6.85 17.35 -28.71
CA ALA A 419 -6.04 18.39 -28.08
C ALA A 419 -6.88 19.34 -27.20
N SER A 420 -8.21 19.25 -27.23
CA SER A 420 -9.12 20.13 -26.47
C SER A 420 -9.38 19.67 -25.03
N ALA A 421 -8.45 18.93 -24.42
CA ALA A 421 -8.57 18.49 -23.03
C ALA A 421 -8.10 19.63 -22.09
N PRO A 422 -8.91 20.07 -21.12
CA PRO A 422 -8.47 21.05 -20.14
C PRO A 422 -7.40 20.45 -19.23
N VAL A 423 -6.45 21.27 -18.78
CA VAL A 423 -5.48 20.92 -17.74
C VAL A 423 -5.90 21.54 -16.42
N VAL A 424 -5.81 20.80 -15.31
CA VAL A 424 -6.24 21.27 -13.99
C VAL A 424 -5.02 21.43 -13.10
N ASP A 425 -4.86 22.61 -12.51
CA ASP A 425 -3.76 22.93 -11.60
C ASP A 425 -4.07 22.52 -10.15
N SER A 426 -3.04 22.57 -9.30
CA SER A 426 -3.15 22.20 -7.88
C SER A 426 -3.94 23.22 -7.04
N LYS A 427 -4.31 24.36 -7.63
CA LYS A 427 -5.19 25.40 -7.06
C LYS A 427 -6.64 25.24 -7.55
N SER A 428 -6.96 24.14 -8.23
CA SER A 428 -8.29 23.83 -8.77
C SER A 428 -8.77 24.78 -9.87
N TRP A 429 -7.87 25.44 -10.60
CA TRP A 429 -8.20 26.10 -11.85
C TRP A 429 -7.96 25.15 -13.01
N ALA A 430 -8.91 25.15 -13.94
CA ALA A 430 -8.83 24.32 -15.12
C ALA A 430 -8.73 25.20 -16.37
N SER A 431 -7.72 24.96 -17.20
CA SER A 431 -7.32 25.81 -18.31
C SER A 431 -7.41 25.07 -19.64
N ILE A 432 -8.00 25.71 -20.64
CA ILE A 432 -8.18 25.16 -21.99
C ILE A 432 -7.77 26.19 -23.05
N GLY A 433 -7.04 25.74 -24.05
CA GLY A 433 -6.65 26.55 -25.20
C GLY A 433 -7.76 26.62 -26.24
N SER A 434 -7.91 27.78 -26.87
CA SER A 434 -8.91 28.02 -27.91
C SER A 434 -8.27 28.58 -29.20
N LEU A 435 -8.92 28.32 -30.33
CA LEU A 435 -8.53 28.80 -31.66
C LEU A 435 -8.79 30.30 -31.84
N ASP A 436 -9.39 30.99 -30.86
CA ASP A 436 -9.38 32.46 -30.78
C ASP A 436 -8.05 33.03 -30.25
N GLY A 437 -7.07 32.18 -29.95
CA GLY A 437 -5.77 32.59 -29.42
C GLY A 437 -5.78 32.90 -27.92
N THR A 438 -6.88 32.62 -27.23
CA THR A 438 -7.05 32.89 -25.80
C THR A 438 -7.04 31.59 -25.00
N LEU A 439 -6.30 31.58 -23.90
CA LEU A 439 -6.39 30.55 -22.87
C LEU A 439 -7.56 30.89 -21.94
N TYR A 440 -8.53 29.98 -21.87
CA TYR A 440 -9.68 30.08 -20.98
C TYR A 440 -9.38 29.29 -19.70
N SER A 441 -9.35 29.96 -18.56
CA SER A 441 -9.16 29.33 -17.25
C SER A 441 -10.39 29.51 -16.39
N PHE A 442 -10.90 28.44 -15.81
CA PHE A 442 -12.09 28.45 -14.98
C PHE A 442 -11.81 27.92 -13.57
N SER A 443 -12.33 28.62 -12.56
CA SER A 443 -12.26 28.18 -11.17
C SER A 443 -13.24 27.03 -10.92
N ARG A 444 -13.09 26.35 -9.78
CA ARG A 444 -14.03 25.33 -9.31
C ARG A 444 -15.48 25.83 -9.25
N THR A 445 -15.71 27.10 -8.91
CA THR A 445 -17.05 27.72 -8.84
C THR A 445 -17.59 28.21 -10.19
N GLY A 446 -16.79 28.13 -11.26
CA GLY A 446 -17.15 28.58 -12.59
C GLY A 446 -16.83 30.06 -12.86
N GLU A 447 -15.92 30.67 -12.12
CA GLU A 447 -15.38 32.00 -12.48
C GLU A 447 -14.46 31.85 -13.70
N LEU A 448 -14.65 32.67 -14.74
CA LEU A 448 -13.92 32.54 -16.00
C LEU A 448 -12.86 33.63 -16.16
N HIS A 449 -11.66 33.24 -16.55
CA HIS A 449 -10.52 34.10 -16.85
C HIS A 449 -10.09 33.87 -18.30
N LYS A 450 -9.80 34.97 -19.00
CA LYS A 450 -9.29 34.98 -20.38
C LYS A 450 -7.88 35.53 -20.38
N ILE A 451 -6.95 34.76 -20.94
CA ILE A 451 -5.52 35.08 -20.92
C ILE A 451 -4.95 34.85 -22.33
N PRO A 452 -4.42 35.88 -23.01
CA PRO A 452 -4.50 37.30 -22.66
C PRO A 452 -5.96 37.82 -22.76
N LYS A 453 -6.25 38.99 -22.17
CA LYS A 453 -7.62 39.58 -22.23
C LYS A 453 -8.04 39.94 -23.65
N ASN A 454 -7.10 40.40 -24.45
CA ASN A 454 -7.26 40.68 -25.87
C ASN A 454 -6.17 39.87 -26.59
N ALA A 455 -6.58 38.82 -27.30
CA ALA A 455 -5.67 38.06 -28.16
C ALA A 455 -5.58 38.71 -29.53
N ASP A 456 -4.43 38.53 -30.20
CA ASP A 456 -4.27 38.93 -31.59
C ASP A 456 -5.22 38.11 -32.47
N THR A 457 -5.87 38.78 -33.43
CA THR A 457 -6.88 38.18 -34.32
C THR A 457 -6.36 36.96 -35.06
N ASP A 458 -5.08 36.99 -35.43
CA ASP A 458 -4.40 35.95 -36.20
C ASP A 458 -3.62 34.95 -35.32
N SER A 459 -3.95 34.86 -34.03
CA SER A 459 -3.36 33.88 -33.12
C SER A 459 -4.32 32.73 -32.79
N VAL A 460 -3.76 31.54 -32.57
CA VAL A 460 -4.50 30.32 -32.22
C VAL A 460 -3.77 29.55 -31.11
N ILE A 461 -4.51 28.89 -30.23
CA ILE A 461 -3.95 27.87 -29.32
C ILE A 461 -4.53 26.53 -29.75
N GLN A 462 -3.72 25.71 -30.42
CA GLN A 462 -4.14 24.40 -30.94
C GLN A 462 -3.72 23.23 -30.05
N ILE A 463 -2.74 23.45 -29.17
CA ILE A 463 -2.11 22.40 -28.38
C ILE A 463 -2.62 22.43 -26.96
N GLU A 464 -2.75 21.23 -26.38
CA GLU A 464 -3.14 21.05 -24.98
C GLU A 464 -2.13 21.75 -24.05
N PRO A 465 -2.58 22.66 -23.16
CA PRO A 465 -1.69 23.28 -22.20
C PRO A 465 -1.09 22.25 -21.23
N LEU A 466 0.15 22.45 -20.81
CA LEU A 466 0.87 21.54 -19.91
C LEU A 466 1.04 22.16 -18.52
N LEU A 467 0.83 21.35 -17.48
CA LEU A 467 1.06 21.78 -16.11
C LEU A 467 2.56 21.87 -15.82
N ASP A 468 2.98 22.90 -15.10
CA ASP A 468 4.37 23.09 -14.71
C ASP A 468 4.83 22.08 -13.64
N CYS A 469 6.15 22.07 -13.37
CA CYS A 469 6.72 21.17 -12.37
C CYS A 469 6.25 21.47 -10.93
N SER A 470 5.82 22.70 -10.61
CA SER A 470 5.26 23.03 -9.28
C SER A 470 3.80 22.64 -9.16
N GLY A 471 3.07 22.62 -10.27
CA GLY A 471 1.64 22.34 -10.32
C GLY A 471 0.75 23.57 -10.11
N TYR A 472 1.29 24.79 -10.14
CA TYR A 472 0.55 26.03 -9.94
C TYR A 472 0.45 26.89 -11.21
N ALA A 473 1.30 26.62 -12.19
CA ALA A 473 1.37 27.37 -13.43
C ALA A 473 1.15 26.43 -14.62
N VAL A 474 0.77 27.02 -15.75
CA VAL A 474 0.44 26.31 -16.98
C VAL A 474 1.28 26.89 -18.11
N TYR A 475 1.96 26.01 -18.84
CA TYR A 475 2.59 26.34 -20.11
C TYR A 475 1.57 26.17 -21.23
N PHE A 476 1.51 27.13 -22.13
CA PHE A 476 0.72 27.03 -23.34
C PHE A 476 1.48 27.62 -24.52
N SER A 477 1.06 27.24 -25.73
CA SER A 477 1.65 27.74 -26.96
C SER A 477 0.61 28.48 -27.77
N GLN A 478 0.97 29.69 -28.21
CA GLN A 478 0.15 30.55 -29.05
C GLN A 478 0.81 30.65 -30.42
N THR A 479 0.21 30.03 -31.42
CA THR A 479 0.70 30.07 -32.81
C THR A 479 0.15 31.32 -33.49
N LYS A 480 1.05 32.17 -34.01
CA LYS A 480 0.72 33.31 -34.85
C LYS A 480 0.67 32.88 -36.31
N LEU A 481 -0.37 33.29 -37.01
CA LEU A 481 -0.65 32.93 -38.40
C LEU A 481 -0.54 34.16 -39.31
N GLU A 482 -0.23 33.94 -40.60
CA GLU A 482 -0.24 35.02 -41.62
C GLU A 482 -1.64 35.59 -41.89
N GLY A 483 -2.68 34.88 -41.45
CA GLY A 483 -4.07 35.32 -41.55
C GLY A 483 -5.04 34.22 -41.12
N LYS A 484 -6.07 34.62 -40.37
CA LYS A 484 -7.13 33.75 -39.88
C LYS A 484 -8.51 34.25 -40.33
N ILE A 485 -9.40 33.33 -40.70
CA ILE A 485 -10.78 33.64 -41.04
C ILE A 485 -11.72 32.69 -40.29
N ASP A 486 -12.62 33.29 -39.51
CA ASP A 486 -13.62 32.55 -38.73
C ASP A 486 -14.95 32.57 -39.48
N HIS A 487 -15.48 31.39 -39.80
CA HIS A 487 -16.78 31.21 -40.42
C HIS A 487 -17.73 30.57 -39.41
N VAL A 488 -18.80 31.27 -39.05
CA VAL A 488 -19.84 30.73 -38.18
C VAL A 488 -20.99 30.21 -39.06
N ILE A 489 -21.25 28.91 -38.98
CA ILE A 489 -22.35 28.25 -39.68
C ILE A 489 -23.23 27.59 -38.62
N GLU A 490 -24.47 28.08 -38.47
CA GLU A 490 -25.40 27.67 -37.40
C GLU A 490 -24.76 27.83 -36.01
N ASP A 491 -24.54 26.72 -35.30
CA ASP A 491 -23.90 26.65 -33.98
C ASP A 491 -22.38 26.38 -34.05
N TYR A 492 -21.82 26.12 -35.24
CA TYR A 492 -20.44 25.68 -35.42
C TYR A 492 -19.56 26.83 -35.90
N THR A 493 -18.37 26.97 -35.30
CA THR A 493 -17.37 27.94 -35.74
C THR A 493 -16.21 27.22 -36.42
N TYR A 494 -16.07 27.41 -37.73
CA TYR A 494 -14.98 26.91 -38.53
C TYR A 494 -13.87 27.96 -38.63
N VAL A 495 -12.70 27.63 -38.11
CA VAL A 495 -11.52 28.50 -38.18
C VAL A 495 -10.62 28.02 -39.32
N SER A 496 -10.44 28.87 -40.33
CA SER A 496 -9.52 28.62 -41.44
C SER A 496 -8.28 29.51 -41.29
N ALA A 497 -7.11 28.88 -41.27
CA ALA A 497 -5.83 29.53 -41.07
C ALA A 497 -4.93 29.41 -42.31
N LYS A 498 -4.16 30.46 -42.60
CA LYS A 498 -3.03 30.39 -43.53
C LYS A 498 -1.82 29.74 -42.85
N LYS A 499 -0.64 29.89 -43.45
CA LYS A 499 0.61 29.32 -42.93
C LYS A 499 0.93 29.89 -41.53
N PRO A 500 1.45 29.07 -40.59
CA PRO A 500 1.97 29.56 -39.32
C PRO A 500 3.27 30.36 -39.52
N GLU A 501 3.34 31.54 -38.89
CA GLU A 501 4.53 32.39 -38.88
C GLU A 501 5.48 31.98 -37.76
N THR A 502 4.99 32.05 -36.51
CA THR A 502 5.79 31.80 -35.31
C THR A 502 4.90 31.22 -34.20
N ALA A 503 5.50 30.49 -33.26
CA ALA A 503 4.82 30.03 -32.05
C ALA A 503 5.42 30.74 -30.83
N VAL A 504 4.58 31.22 -29.92
CA VAL A 504 4.99 31.88 -28.68
C VAL A 504 4.61 30.99 -27.51
N PHE A 505 5.61 30.53 -26.77
CA PHE A 505 5.40 29.73 -25.56
C PHE A 505 5.33 30.67 -24.36
N SER A 506 4.33 30.48 -23.51
CA SER A 506 4.12 31.30 -22.32
C SER A 506 3.86 30.46 -21.08
N LEU A 507 4.36 30.92 -19.94
CA LEU A 507 4.07 30.38 -18.60
C LEU A 507 3.12 31.34 -17.88
N VAL A 508 1.96 30.85 -17.47
CA VAL A 508 0.93 31.65 -16.79
C VAL A 508 0.48 30.99 -15.50
N VAL A 509 0.17 31.81 -14.49
CA VAL A 509 -0.56 31.36 -13.30
C VAL A 509 -2.05 31.68 -13.50
N PRO A 510 -2.92 30.66 -13.63
CA PRO A 510 -4.34 30.87 -13.91
C PRO A 510 -5.05 31.76 -12.88
N GLU A 511 -4.77 31.57 -11.58
CA GLU A 511 -5.38 32.29 -10.46
C GLU A 511 -5.15 33.80 -10.53
N THR A 512 -3.91 34.23 -10.80
CA THR A 512 -3.53 35.66 -10.84
C THR A 512 -3.64 36.27 -12.23
N ARG A 513 -3.80 35.44 -13.27
CA ARG A 513 -3.79 35.82 -14.69
C ARG A 513 -2.48 36.45 -15.16
N SER A 514 -1.39 36.27 -14.42
CA SER A 514 -0.08 36.86 -14.73
C SER A 514 0.78 35.91 -15.57
N ILE A 515 1.29 36.42 -16.69
CA ILE A 515 2.27 35.73 -17.54
C ILE A 515 3.65 36.03 -16.96
N TYR A 516 4.36 35.00 -16.52
CA TYR A 516 5.69 35.11 -15.89
C TYR A 516 6.83 35.03 -16.90
N TRP A 517 6.63 34.28 -17.97
CA TRP A 517 7.63 34.04 -19.00
C TRP A 517 6.93 33.88 -20.34
N SER A 518 7.54 34.41 -21.39
CA SER A 518 7.06 34.28 -22.77
C SER A 518 8.23 34.35 -23.73
N GLN A 519 8.34 33.38 -24.66
CA GLN A 519 9.41 33.35 -25.66
C GLN A 519 8.90 32.84 -27.02
N SER A 520 9.40 33.44 -28.10
CA SER A 520 9.11 33.07 -29.49
C SER A 520 10.00 31.92 -29.95
N TYR A 521 9.38 30.93 -30.60
CA TYR A 521 10.03 29.76 -31.19
C TYR A 521 10.91 30.11 -32.38
N SER A 522 10.60 31.16 -33.16
CA SER A 522 11.37 31.47 -34.38
C SER A 522 12.75 32.07 -34.09
N ASP A 523 12.96 32.63 -32.90
CA ASP A 523 14.10 33.51 -32.67
C ASP A 523 15.29 32.80 -31.97
N GLN A 524 15.05 31.81 -31.09
CA GLN A 524 16.13 31.26 -30.23
C GLN A 524 15.95 29.81 -29.71
N ILE A 525 14.73 29.31 -29.52
CA ILE A 525 14.47 27.95 -28.99
C ILE A 525 15.05 26.83 -29.87
N PRO A 526 15.10 26.96 -31.22
CA PRO A 526 15.76 25.98 -32.05
C PRO A 526 17.23 25.87 -31.67
N GLY A 527 17.96 26.95 -31.39
CA GLY A 527 19.38 26.87 -31.01
C GLY A 527 19.68 26.07 -29.73
N LEU A 528 18.71 25.95 -28.82
CA LEU A 528 18.88 25.25 -27.53
C LEU A 528 18.57 23.74 -27.62
N LEU A 529 17.78 23.32 -28.61
CA LEU A 529 17.37 21.93 -28.85
C LEU A 529 17.93 21.34 -30.17
N LEU A 530 18.44 22.20 -31.07
CA LEU A 530 18.99 21.80 -32.35
C LEU A 530 20.42 21.26 -32.23
N ASP A 531 21.26 21.53 -31.24
CA ASP A 531 22.61 20.90 -31.26
C ASP A 531 22.63 19.44 -30.77
N GLU A 532 21.47 18.86 -30.48
CA GLU A 532 21.31 17.57 -29.79
C GLU A 532 20.65 16.47 -30.65
N ASP A 533 20.59 15.24 -30.11
CA ASP A 533 19.98 14.05 -30.75
C ASP A 533 18.55 14.28 -31.28
N LEU A 534 17.84 15.26 -30.71
CA LEU A 534 16.48 15.63 -31.05
C LEU A 534 16.32 16.11 -32.51
N GLN A 535 17.39 16.56 -33.17
CA GLN A 535 17.37 16.93 -34.61
C GLN A 535 16.92 15.80 -35.54
N HIS A 536 17.06 14.54 -35.11
CA HIS A 536 16.76 13.39 -35.95
C HIS A 536 15.24 13.10 -36.03
N PHE A 537 14.44 13.86 -35.26
CA PHE A 537 12.99 13.70 -35.18
C PHE A 537 12.26 14.93 -35.74
N VAL A 538 11.04 14.73 -36.25
CA VAL A 538 10.14 15.84 -36.56
C VAL A 538 9.68 16.48 -35.25
N LEU A 539 10.07 17.74 -35.04
CA LEU A 539 9.63 18.53 -33.90
C LEU A 539 8.33 19.25 -34.26
N ASP A 540 7.25 18.87 -33.60
CA ASP A 540 5.99 19.61 -33.57
C ASP A 540 5.98 20.53 -32.33
N GLU A 541 5.22 21.63 -32.40
CA GLU A 541 5.08 22.62 -31.34
C GLU A 541 4.70 22.01 -29.96
N ARG A 542 3.95 20.89 -29.93
CA ARG A 542 3.63 20.09 -28.74
C ARG A 542 4.86 19.41 -28.14
N ILE A 543 5.73 18.85 -28.99
CA ILE A 543 6.97 18.21 -28.54
C ILE A 543 7.88 19.28 -27.93
N VAL A 544 8.02 20.42 -28.61
CA VAL A 544 8.80 21.56 -28.10
C VAL A 544 8.23 22.06 -26.77
N LEU A 545 6.91 22.23 -26.66
CA LEU A 545 6.24 22.63 -25.42
C LEU A 545 6.55 21.65 -24.27
N ALA A 546 6.58 20.35 -24.55
CA ALA A 546 6.93 19.35 -23.55
C ALA A 546 8.37 19.45 -23.06
N PHE A 547 9.33 19.73 -23.96
CA PHE A 547 10.73 19.97 -23.57
C PHE A 547 10.91 21.27 -22.78
N VAL A 548 10.23 22.36 -23.17
CA VAL A 548 10.21 23.63 -22.42
C VAL A 548 9.64 23.44 -21.01
N ALA A 549 8.56 22.68 -20.89
CA ALA A 549 7.98 22.36 -19.59
C ALA A 549 8.91 21.45 -18.75
N ALA A 550 9.60 20.48 -19.37
CA ALA A 550 10.53 19.59 -18.71
C ALA A 550 11.81 20.31 -18.23
N SER A 551 12.33 21.27 -19.00
CA SER A 551 13.46 22.12 -18.60
C SER A 551 13.10 23.15 -17.54
N SER A 552 11.81 23.30 -17.21
CA SER A 552 11.30 24.32 -16.30
C SER A 552 11.74 25.73 -16.68
N SER A 553 11.84 26.00 -17.99
CA SER A 553 12.34 27.26 -18.51
C SER A 553 11.48 28.44 -18.08
N GLY A 554 12.09 29.39 -17.37
CA GLY A 554 11.38 30.57 -16.86
C GLY A 554 10.44 30.30 -15.69
N ASN A 555 10.50 29.11 -15.07
CA ASN A 555 9.69 28.79 -13.89
C ASN A 555 10.30 29.37 -12.61
N PRO A 556 9.62 30.31 -11.92
CA PRO A 556 10.10 30.83 -10.63
C PRO A 556 9.74 29.91 -9.44
N PHE A 557 8.92 28.88 -9.66
CA PHE A 557 8.35 28.06 -8.59
C PHE A 557 9.18 26.79 -8.34
N ARG A 558 9.24 26.38 -7.06
CA ARG A 558 9.89 25.13 -6.66
C ARG A 558 9.10 23.92 -7.18
N CYS A 559 9.79 23.02 -7.88
CA CYS A 559 9.16 21.78 -8.36
C CYS A 559 8.69 20.89 -7.21
N ARG A 560 7.52 20.26 -7.40
CA ARG A 560 6.88 19.36 -6.43
C ARG A 560 6.72 17.98 -7.03
N SER A 561 6.73 16.96 -6.19
CA SER A 561 6.47 15.58 -6.62
C SER A 561 5.01 15.40 -7.07
N LYS A 562 4.74 14.41 -7.91
CA LYS A 562 3.36 14.09 -8.34
C LYS A 562 2.44 13.79 -7.17
N HIS A 563 2.95 13.16 -6.10
CA HIS A 563 2.16 12.87 -4.91
C HIS A 563 1.73 14.15 -4.17
N GLU A 564 2.62 15.14 -4.05
CA GLU A 564 2.31 16.41 -3.40
C GLU A 564 1.30 17.24 -4.21
N LYS A 565 1.47 17.29 -5.54
CA LYS A 565 0.50 17.96 -6.44
C LYS A 565 -0.89 17.33 -6.33
N LEU A 566 -0.94 15.99 -6.36
CA LEU A 566 -2.19 15.26 -6.25
C LEU A 566 -2.83 15.46 -4.87
N SER A 567 -2.06 15.36 -3.78
CA SER A 567 -2.56 15.61 -2.42
C SER A 567 -3.16 17.02 -2.27
N SER A 568 -2.50 18.03 -2.84
CA SER A 568 -2.98 19.41 -2.89
C SER A 568 -4.27 19.57 -3.70
N SER A 569 -4.41 18.83 -4.80
CA SER A 569 -5.65 18.84 -5.60
C SER A 569 -6.78 18.15 -4.83
N CYS A 570 -6.48 16.98 -4.25
CA CYS A 570 -7.44 16.18 -3.47
C CYS A 570 -7.96 16.90 -2.23
N SER A 571 -7.20 17.84 -1.63
CA SER A 571 -7.71 18.59 -0.47
C SER A 571 -8.95 19.43 -0.77
N PHE A 572 -9.19 19.75 -2.05
CA PHE A 572 -10.42 20.43 -2.46
C PHE A 572 -11.60 19.46 -2.61
N SER A 573 -11.34 18.17 -2.80
CA SER A 573 -12.37 17.13 -2.78
C SER A 573 -12.81 16.89 -1.34
N GLU A 574 -13.86 17.59 -0.89
CA GLU A 574 -14.50 17.27 0.39
C GLU A 574 -15.11 15.86 0.28
N PRO A 575 -14.67 14.88 1.10
CA PRO A 575 -15.33 13.59 1.12
C PRO A 575 -16.73 13.78 1.70
N LYS A 576 -17.76 13.71 0.87
CA LYS A 576 -19.11 13.42 1.35
C LYS A 576 -19.06 12.01 1.92
N HIS A 577 -18.85 11.90 3.23
CA HIS A 577 -18.91 10.63 3.92
C HIS A 577 -20.29 10.01 3.67
N LEU A 578 -20.32 8.92 2.92
CA LEU A 578 -21.42 7.98 2.99
C LEU A 578 -21.39 7.41 4.41
N ASP A 579 -22.22 7.97 5.29
CA ASP A 579 -22.58 7.36 6.57
C ASP A 579 -23.36 6.07 6.30
N ILE A 580 -22.62 5.03 5.87
CA ILE A 580 -23.10 3.67 5.99
C ILE A 580 -23.13 3.42 7.49
N TYR A 581 -24.33 3.38 8.06
CA TYR A 581 -24.57 3.09 9.47
C TYR A 581 -23.95 1.75 9.86
N ILE A 582 -22.68 1.78 10.28
CA ILE A 582 -21.99 0.67 10.93
C ILE A 582 -22.20 0.92 12.42
N GLY A 583 -23.08 0.11 13.03
CA GLY A 583 -23.47 0.28 14.43
C GLY A 583 -22.30 0.45 15.40
N ASN A 584 -22.54 1.27 16.43
CA ASN A 584 -21.69 1.64 17.56
C ASN A 584 -20.23 1.10 17.55
N GLU A 585 -19.36 1.77 16.80
CA GLU A 585 -17.93 1.45 16.64
C GLU A 585 -17.18 1.26 17.97
N ARG A 586 -17.59 1.97 19.03
CA ARG A 586 -17.00 1.83 20.37
C ARG A 586 -17.20 0.43 20.94
N ALA A 587 -18.35 -0.20 20.69
CA ALA A 587 -18.62 -1.55 21.18
C ALA A 587 -17.74 -2.60 20.48
N ILE A 588 -17.46 -2.41 19.19
CA ILE A 588 -16.60 -3.29 18.39
C ILE A 588 -15.15 -3.21 18.90
N ILE A 589 -14.66 -2.01 19.21
CA ILE A 589 -13.31 -1.82 19.76
C ILE A 589 -13.17 -2.50 21.12
N TRP A 590 -14.15 -2.35 22.02
CA TRP A 590 -14.14 -3.03 23.32
C TRP A 590 -14.21 -4.56 23.19
N PHE A 591 -14.97 -5.06 22.22
CA PHE A 591 -15.06 -6.49 21.94
C PHE A 591 -13.72 -7.08 21.45
N LEU A 592 -13.05 -6.40 20.51
CA LEU A 592 -11.74 -6.82 20.00
C LEU A 592 -10.66 -6.77 21.08
N LEU A 593 -10.68 -5.76 21.95
CA LEU A 593 -9.74 -5.63 23.06
C LEU A 593 -9.95 -6.73 24.11
N PHE A 594 -11.20 -7.11 24.35
CA PHE A 594 -11.55 -8.24 25.21
C PHE A 594 -11.05 -9.58 24.64
N GLU A 595 -11.24 -9.84 23.35
CA GLU A 595 -10.70 -11.05 22.69
C GLU A 595 -9.16 -11.10 22.77
N PHE A 596 -8.48 -9.98 22.59
CA PHE A 596 -7.02 -9.91 22.70
C PHE A 596 -6.51 -10.30 24.10
N VAL A 597 -7.16 -9.79 25.17
CA VAL A 597 -6.79 -10.11 26.55
C VAL A 597 -6.96 -11.59 26.86
N ILE A 598 -8.04 -12.21 26.39
CA ILE A 598 -8.28 -13.65 26.57
C ILE A 598 -7.18 -14.47 25.91
N MET A 599 -6.75 -14.09 24.71
CA MET A 599 -5.70 -14.80 23.98
C MET A 599 -4.34 -14.73 24.67
N VAL A 600 -3.99 -13.59 25.27
CA VAL A 600 -2.75 -13.42 26.04
C VAL A 600 -2.77 -14.32 27.30
N LEU A 601 -3.89 -14.35 28.02
CA LEU A 601 -4.05 -15.22 29.19
C LEU A 601 -3.95 -16.70 28.83
N PHE A 602 -4.58 -17.11 27.73
CA PHE A 602 -4.51 -18.49 27.24
C PHE A 602 -3.07 -18.88 26.85
N ALA A 603 -2.35 -17.99 26.14
CA ALA A 603 -0.96 -18.22 25.77
C ALA A 603 -0.04 -18.35 27.01
N ALA A 604 -0.27 -17.54 28.05
CA ALA A 604 0.47 -17.62 29.31
C ALA A 604 0.23 -18.95 30.04
N LEU A 605 -1.03 -19.41 30.11
CA LEU A 605 -1.40 -20.68 30.73
C LEU A 605 -0.78 -21.87 29.99
N VAL A 606 -0.89 -21.89 28.66
CA VAL A 606 -0.28 -22.94 27.82
C VAL A 606 1.24 -22.98 28.02
N ARG A 607 1.90 -21.81 28.03
CA ARG A 607 3.35 -21.74 28.27
C ARG A 607 3.74 -22.25 29.66
N PHE A 608 2.94 -21.94 30.69
CA PHE A 608 3.14 -22.46 32.04
C PHE A 608 2.97 -23.98 32.10
N CYS A 609 1.94 -24.54 31.46
CA CYS A 609 1.72 -25.98 31.37
C CYS A 609 2.90 -26.67 30.67
N PHE A 610 3.38 -26.16 29.54
CA PHE A 610 4.53 -26.74 28.84
C PHE A 610 5.82 -26.71 29.68
N ILE A 611 6.08 -25.62 30.40
CA ILE A 611 7.24 -25.52 31.31
C ILE A 611 7.10 -26.50 32.48
N PHE A 612 5.89 -26.66 33.02
CA PHE A 612 5.61 -27.55 34.15
C PHE A 612 5.81 -29.03 33.78
N TRP A 613 5.29 -29.46 32.63
CA TRP A 613 5.36 -30.85 32.17
C TRP A 613 6.73 -31.27 31.60
N LYS A 614 7.59 -30.31 31.25
CA LYS A 614 8.94 -30.58 30.73
C LYS A 614 9.98 -30.94 31.82
N LYS A 615 9.64 -30.79 33.10
CA LYS A 615 10.61 -30.99 34.19
C LYS A 615 10.92 -32.46 34.43
N LYS A 616 12.22 -32.82 34.48
CA LYS A 616 12.69 -34.22 34.58
C LYS A 616 12.13 -34.96 35.80
N LYS A 617 11.99 -34.29 36.96
CA LYS A 617 11.44 -34.90 38.19
C LYS A 617 9.97 -35.35 38.11
N LEU A 618 9.21 -34.86 37.12
CA LEU A 618 7.80 -35.24 36.90
C LEU A 618 7.63 -36.36 35.85
N GLN A 619 8.67 -36.69 35.09
CA GLN A 619 8.63 -37.73 34.06
C GLN A 619 8.78 -39.14 34.66
N ASP A 620 9.57 -39.28 35.75
CA ASP A 620 9.93 -40.59 36.32
C ASP A 620 9.10 -41.04 37.54
N ARG A 621 8.05 -40.30 37.95
CA ARG A 621 7.17 -40.67 39.08
C ARG A 621 5.69 -40.43 38.78
N PRO A 622 4.77 -41.25 39.34
CA PRO A 622 3.34 -41.01 39.17
C PRO A 622 2.95 -39.66 39.78
N PHE A 623 2.28 -38.82 38.99
CA PHE A 623 1.86 -37.46 39.36
C PHE A 623 1.01 -37.42 40.65
N SER A 624 0.24 -38.47 40.91
CA SER A 624 -0.53 -38.65 42.14
C SER A 624 0.35 -38.60 43.39
N ALA A 625 1.49 -39.29 43.40
CA ALA A 625 2.41 -39.31 44.53
C ALA A 625 3.05 -37.93 44.80
N PHE A 626 3.24 -37.11 43.76
CA PHE A 626 3.72 -35.73 43.91
C PHE A 626 2.64 -34.82 44.53
N LEU A 627 1.40 -34.92 44.05
CA LEU A 627 0.28 -34.16 44.60
C LEU A 627 -0.02 -34.55 46.05
N ASP A 628 0.02 -35.83 46.38
CA ASP A 628 -0.24 -36.32 47.74
C ASP A 628 0.85 -35.87 48.71
N LYS A 629 2.11 -35.90 48.31
CA LYS A 629 3.22 -35.35 49.09
C LYS A 629 3.08 -33.84 49.31
N ARG A 630 2.58 -33.10 48.31
CA ARG A 630 2.35 -31.65 48.43
C ARG A 630 1.15 -31.34 49.34
N ARG A 631 0.06 -32.11 49.26
CA ARG A 631 -1.08 -32.03 50.19
C ARG A 631 -0.65 -32.33 51.63
N LEU A 632 0.19 -33.34 51.82
CA LEU A 632 0.71 -33.72 53.14
C LEU A 632 1.60 -32.62 53.75
N LEU A 633 2.45 -31.99 52.93
CA LEU A 633 3.25 -30.84 53.35
C LEU A 633 2.40 -29.59 53.66
N HIS A 634 1.33 -29.33 52.91
CA HIS A 634 0.40 -28.24 53.21
C HIS A 634 -0.40 -28.50 54.50
N ARG A 635 -0.83 -29.75 54.77
CA ARG A 635 -1.43 -30.12 56.06
C ARG A 635 -0.43 -29.91 57.19
N LYS A 636 0.80 -30.42 57.06
CA LYS A 636 1.86 -30.23 58.05
C LYS A 636 2.16 -28.75 58.32
N SER A 637 2.22 -27.91 57.28
CA SER A 637 2.38 -26.46 57.44
C SER A 637 1.22 -25.83 58.22
N ARG A 638 -0.02 -26.23 57.91
CA ARG A 638 -1.22 -25.70 58.56
C ARG A 638 -1.30 -26.14 60.04
N ASP A 639 -0.85 -27.35 60.35
CA ASP A 639 -0.81 -27.87 61.73
C ASP A 639 0.28 -27.18 62.56
N ILE A 640 1.45 -26.90 61.96
CA ILE A 640 2.50 -26.09 62.59
C ILE A 640 1.98 -24.66 62.86
N ASP A 641 1.35 -24.02 61.88
CA ASP A 641 0.77 -22.67 62.05
C ASP A 641 -0.29 -22.63 63.16
N LYS A 642 -1.17 -23.64 63.24
CA LYS A 642 -2.15 -23.76 64.32
C LYS A 642 -1.50 -23.96 65.69
N THR A 643 -0.44 -24.76 65.76
CA THR A 643 0.28 -25.03 67.01
C THR A 643 1.02 -23.79 67.51
N ILE A 644 1.64 -23.03 66.60
CA ILE A 644 2.27 -21.74 66.91
C ILE A 644 1.22 -20.75 67.43
N ILE A 645 0.09 -20.61 66.74
CA ILE A 645 -1.00 -19.71 67.16
C ILE A 645 -1.55 -20.11 68.54
N ARG A 646 -1.63 -21.40 68.84
CA ARG A 646 -2.08 -21.91 70.14
C ARG A 646 -1.07 -21.61 71.25
N LEU A 647 0.20 -21.91 71.05
CA LEU A 647 1.27 -21.65 72.02
C LEU A 647 1.49 -20.15 72.28
N GLN A 648 1.31 -19.32 71.25
CA GLN A 648 1.39 -17.86 71.36
C GLN A 648 0.19 -17.25 72.10
N ARG A 649 -0.94 -17.98 72.18
CA ARG A 649 -2.14 -17.56 72.91
C ARG A 649 -2.15 -18.08 74.37
N GLU A 650 -1.43 -19.17 74.64
CA GLU A 650 -1.26 -19.77 75.99
C GLU A 650 -0.05 -19.22 76.77
N SER A 651 0.78 -18.34 76.19
CA SER A 651 2.05 -17.91 76.82
C SER A 651 1.89 -16.91 77.97
N THR A 652 1.99 -17.39 79.21
CA THR A 652 2.71 -16.68 80.29
C THR A 652 4.20 -16.97 80.13
N ALA A 653 5.05 -15.94 80.16
CA ALA A 653 6.45 -15.95 79.74
C ALA A 653 7.33 -16.99 80.48
N ASN A 654 7.32 -18.24 80.01
CA ASN A 654 8.26 -19.28 80.39
C ASN A 654 9.29 -19.42 79.27
N GLU A 655 10.58 -19.36 79.58
CA GLU A 655 11.68 -19.42 78.61
C GLU A 655 11.60 -20.69 77.72
N SER A 656 11.16 -21.81 78.30
CA SER A 656 10.97 -23.08 77.58
C SER A 656 9.84 -23.11 76.53
N THR A 657 8.86 -22.19 76.59
CA THR A 657 7.81 -22.10 75.57
C THR A 657 8.25 -21.25 74.38
N VAL A 658 9.14 -20.28 74.60
CA VAL A 658 9.73 -19.43 73.55
C VAL A 658 10.67 -20.26 72.67
N ASP A 659 11.52 -21.11 73.25
CA ASP A 659 12.41 -22.00 72.50
C ASP A 659 11.63 -23.00 71.63
N LYS A 660 10.54 -23.58 72.16
CA LYS A 660 9.65 -24.46 71.39
C LYS A 660 8.97 -23.75 70.22
N ILE A 661 8.60 -22.48 70.38
CA ILE A 661 8.06 -21.67 69.28
C ILE A 661 9.16 -21.41 68.23
N GLY A 662 10.39 -21.14 68.65
CA GLY A 662 11.55 -20.98 67.77
C GLY A 662 11.81 -22.20 66.88
N ASP A 663 11.81 -23.40 67.48
CA ASP A 663 11.98 -24.67 66.76
C ASP A 663 10.86 -24.92 65.74
N LEU A 664 9.60 -24.62 66.11
CA LEU A 664 8.44 -24.73 65.22
C LEU A 664 8.50 -23.74 64.05
N ILE A 665 9.03 -22.53 64.27
CA ILE A 665 9.26 -21.54 63.21
C ILE A 665 10.35 -22.05 62.24
N GLN A 666 11.42 -22.64 62.75
CA GLN A 666 12.46 -23.22 61.89
C GLN A 666 11.94 -24.42 61.09
N GLU A 667 11.08 -25.26 61.69
CA GLU A 667 10.42 -26.35 60.99
C GLU A 667 9.44 -25.83 59.92
N ARG A 668 8.69 -24.76 60.20
CA ARG A 668 7.83 -24.07 59.24
C ARG A 668 8.61 -23.57 58.04
N GLU A 669 9.76 -22.94 58.25
CA GLU A 669 10.63 -22.48 57.17
C GLU A 669 11.20 -23.63 56.34
N ASN A 670 11.56 -24.74 56.97
CA ASN A 670 11.98 -25.97 56.29
C ASN A 670 10.86 -26.54 55.40
N VAL A 671 9.61 -26.55 55.88
CA VAL A 671 8.43 -26.99 55.11
C VAL A 671 8.12 -26.02 53.97
N LYS A 672 8.20 -24.70 54.21
CA LYS A 672 8.01 -23.64 53.21
C LYS A 672 9.06 -23.71 52.10
N ARG A 673 10.33 -23.98 52.44
CA ARG A 673 11.38 -24.28 51.47
C ARG A 673 11.04 -25.49 50.61
N LYS A 674 10.54 -26.58 51.20
CA LYS A 674 10.11 -27.80 50.48
C LYS A 674 8.89 -27.59 49.57
N LEU A 675 8.03 -26.62 49.86
CA LEU A 675 6.85 -26.23 49.06
C LEU A 675 7.18 -25.26 47.90
N SER A 676 8.30 -24.54 47.99
CA SER A 676 8.74 -23.62 46.94
C SER A 676 8.98 -24.36 45.61
N SER A 677 8.45 -23.81 44.51
CA SER A 677 8.48 -24.41 43.17
C SER A 677 9.91 -24.71 42.68
N THR A 678 10.89 -23.98 43.22
CA THR A 678 12.32 -24.13 42.93
C THR A 678 12.94 -25.36 43.59
N TYR A 679 12.51 -25.73 44.81
CA TYR A 679 13.07 -26.87 45.55
C TYR A 679 12.35 -28.19 45.22
N SER A 680 11.01 -28.17 45.08
CA SER A 680 10.22 -29.39 44.84
C SER A 680 10.44 -29.98 43.44
N LEU A 681 10.59 -29.12 42.43
CA LEU A 681 10.68 -29.54 41.03
C LEU A 681 12.12 -29.69 40.53
N GLY A 682 13.13 -29.29 41.33
CA GLY A 682 14.52 -29.21 40.87
C GLY A 682 14.73 -28.05 39.88
N ARG A 683 15.96 -27.55 39.84
CA ARG A 683 16.43 -26.66 38.78
C ARG A 683 17.11 -27.58 37.76
N ASP A 684 16.47 -27.83 36.63
CA ASP A 684 17.11 -28.58 35.54
C ASP A 684 18.29 -27.71 35.06
N ILE A 685 19.50 -28.24 35.16
CA ILE A 685 20.70 -27.56 34.66
C ILE A 685 20.64 -27.69 33.13
N ASP A 686 20.51 -26.55 32.45
CA ASP A 686 20.62 -26.48 31.00
C ASP A 686 21.99 -27.02 30.56
N GLU A 687 22.00 -28.09 29.76
CA GLU A 687 23.20 -28.66 29.13
C GLU A 687 23.97 -27.63 28.29
N SER A 688 23.33 -26.52 27.87
CA SER A 688 23.97 -25.43 27.14
C SER A 688 25.00 -24.65 27.96
N LYS A 689 24.96 -24.69 29.30
CA LYS A 689 25.96 -24.04 30.17
C LYS A 689 27.18 -24.92 30.48
N SER A 690 27.16 -26.21 30.13
CA SER A 690 28.31 -27.11 30.34
C SER A 690 29.45 -26.87 29.33
N LYS A 691 29.14 -26.39 28.13
CA LYS A 691 30.12 -26.12 27.06
C LYS A 691 30.91 -24.81 27.20
N LEU A 692 30.58 -23.96 28.18
CA LEU A 692 31.29 -22.70 28.40
C LEU A 692 32.34 -22.79 29.53
N LYS A 693 32.54 -23.97 30.13
CA LYS A 693 33.42 -24.16 31.29
C LYS A 693 34.75 -24.87 30.99
N ASP A 694 35.09 -25.06 29.72
CA ASP A 694 36.36 -25.67 29.29
C ASP A 694 37.36 -24.64 28.69
N TYR A 695 37.36 -23.40 29.18
CA TYR A 695 38.53 -22.53 29.04
C TYR A 695 39.23 -22.42 30.39
N VAL A 696 40.18 -23.33 30.56
CA VAL A 696 41.17 -23.36 31.64
C VAL A 696 42.13 -22.18 31.44
N LEU A 697 42.19 -21.27 32.41
CA LEU A 697 43.34 -20.37 32.63
C LEU A 697 44.21 -20.96 33.76
N PRO A 698 45.54 -20.84 33.70
CA PRO A 698 46.43 -21.57 34.59
C PRO A 698 46.43 -21.00 36.01
N LEU A 699 46.48 -21.90 36.98
CA LEU A 699 46.71 -21.63 38.39
C LEU A 699 48.08 -20.98 38.61
N TYR A 700 48.08 -19.81 39.25
CA TYR A 700 49.21 -19.36 40.07
C TYR A 700 48.71 -19.17 41.51
N GLY A 701 49.39 -19.84 42.44
CA GLY A 701 48.98 -19.97 43.83
C GLY A 701 49.39 -18.79 44.71
N GLY A 702 48.66 -18.66 45.82
CA GLY A 702 49.15 -18.01 47.04
C GLY A 702 48.24 -16.91 47.61
N GLY A 703 47.62 -17.20 48.76
CA GLY A 703 47.54 -16.21 49.86
C GLY A 703 46.25 -15.42 50.08
N SER A 704 45.33 -16.01 50.88
CA SER A 704 44.67 -15.41 52.06
C SER A 704 43.87 -14.08 51.99
N ARG A 705 42.56 -14.18 52.36
CA ARG A 705 41.81 -13.45 53.45
C ARG A 705 40.39 -12.94 53.06
N SER A 706 39.39 -13.49 53.77
CA SER A 706 38.20 -12.87 54.46
C SER A 706 37.43 -11.69 53.81
N PHE A 707 36.11 -11.48 53.96
CA PHE A 707 34.92 -12.20 54.44
C PHE A 707 33.70 -11.26 54.21
N PHE A 708 32.50 -11.84 54.06
CA PHE A 708 31.14 -11.33 54.37
C PHE A 708 30.62 -9.97 53.86
N PHE A 709 29.42 -10.02 53.23
CA PHE A 709 28.39 -8.99 53.41
C PHE A 709 27.09 -9.62 53.92
N ARG A 710 26.66 -9.11 55.07
CA ARG A 710 25.41 -9.42 55.78
C ARG A 710 24.42 -8.30 55.47
N ASN A 711 23.17 -8.67 55.25
CA ASN A 711 22.02 -7.78 55.01
C ASN A 711 21.19 -7.68 56.30
N ARG A 712 20.57 -6.52 56.59
CA ARG A 712 19.30 -6.31 57.33
C ARG A 712 19.06 -4.82 57.63
N GLU A 713 17.98 -4.21 57.10
CA GLU A 713 16.62 -4.00 57.69
C GLU A 713 16.57 -2.79 58.64
N ASN A 714 15.54 -1.95 58.77
CA ASN A 714 14.25 -1.71 58.08
C ASN A 714 13.66 -0.37 58.62
N GLU A 715 12.83 0.29 57.81
CA GLU A 715 11.62 1.08 58.15
C GLU A 715 11.66 2.48 58.85
N SER A 716 11.30 3.49 58.01
CA SER A 716 10.14 4.41 58.15
C SER A 716 10.20 5.73 58.96
N ILE A 717 9.51 6.73 58.38
CA ILE A 717 8.86 7.95 58.93
C ILE A 717 9.55 9.31 58.67
N THR A 718 8.73 10.19 58.09
CA THR A 718 8.89 11.62 57.75
C THR A 718 8.83 12.59 58.94
N ILE A 719 9.48 13.77 58.78
CA ILE A 719 9.09 15.15 59.18
C ILE A 719 10.24 15.96 59.86
N PHE A 720 10.74 16.94 59.09
CA PHE A 720 11.28 18.29 59.38
C PHE A 720 12.31 18.56 60.50
N GLN A 721 13.43 19.20 60.11
CA GLN A 721 13.87 20.54 60.59
C GLN A 721 15.11 21.06 59.84
N THR A 722 14.90 22.05 58.94
CA THR A 722 15.60 23.36 58.77
C THR A 722 17.16 23.42 58.64
N PRO A 723 17.79 24.55 58.24
CA PRO A 723 18.47 24.64 56.94
C PRO A 723 19.96 25.02 57.08
N ARG A 724 20.73 24.90 56.01
CA ARG A 724 21.70 25.93 55.57
C ARG A 724 22.28 25.58 54.20
N ASP A 725 22.11 26.55 53.30
CA ASP A 725 22.72 26.76 51.99
C ASP A 725 24.27 26.59 52.06
N GLU A 726 25.01 26.28 50.98
CA GLU A 726 24.84 26.62 49.56
C GLU A 726 25.19 25.40 48.67
N SER A 727 24.23 24.83 47.93
CA SER A 727 23.96 24.95 46.47
C SER A 727 25.17 24.63 45.56
N SER A 728 25.25 23.59 44.72
CA SER A 728 24.34 22.96 43.72
C SER A 728 23.90 23.86 42.55
N SER A 729 24.32 23.47 41.34
CA SER A 729 23.58 23.48 40.05
C SER A 729 24.50 22.74 39.05
N GLU A 730 24.18 21.59 38.44
CA GLU A 730 22.97 21.19 37.70
C GLU A 730 22.59 22.27 36.68
N GLU A 731 22.35 21.98 35.40
CA GLU A 731 21.51 20.93 34.80
C GLU A 731 21.65 21.15 33.26
N SER A 732 21.23 20.32 32.30
CA SER A 732 20.16 19.34 32.24
C SER A 732 20.31 18.49 30.97
N TYR A 733 19.56 17.39 30.97
CA TYR A 733 19.09 16.63 29.81
C TYR A 733 18.01 17.42 29.03
N ARG A 734 17.89 17.21 27.70
CA ARG A 734 16.74 16.47 27.11
C ARG A 734 16.75 16.35 25.58
N ASP A 735 16.03 15.31 25.17
CA ASP A 735 15.57 14.88 23.84
C ASP A 735 14.79 15.91 22.99
N GLN A 736 14.69 15.54 21.70
CA GLN A 736 13.50 15.55 20.80
C GLN A 736 13.41 16.55 19.63
N HIS A 737 13.21 15.94 18.44
CA HIS A 737 12.33 16.29 17.29
C HIS A 737 12.44 17.59 16.46
N TYR A 738 12.53 17.34 15.13
CA TYR A 738 12.03 18.00 13.90
C TYR A 738 12.12 19.52 13.61
N ASP A 739 12.49 19.74 12.33
CA ASP A 739 12.12 20.79 11.35
C ASP A 739 12.98 22.06 11.12
N ASP A 740 13.24 22.26 9.82
CA ASP A 740 13.43 23.45 8.96
C ASP A 740 14.55 24.49 9.26
N VAL A 741 15.58 24.63 8.38
CA VAL A 741 15.72 25.57 7.20
C VAL A 741 15.83 27.03 7.65
N ALA A 742 16.78 27.89 7.30
CA ALA A 742 18.02 27.89 6.50
C ALA A 742 18.79 29.21 6.80
N ASP A 743 19.94 29.39 6.15
CA ASP A 743 20.71 30.64 5.94
C ASP A 743 21.47 31.20 7.16
N ASP A 744 22.65 31.80 7.05
CA ASP A 744 23.81 31.75 6.14
C ASP A 744 24.94 32.49 6.90
N GLU A 745 26.19 32.22 6.54
CA GLU A 745 27.41 33.03 6.75
C GLU A 745 27.97 33.38 8.17
N HIS A 746 29.27 33.02 8.34
CA HIS A 746 30.43 33.78 8.85
C HIS A 746 30.29 34.69 10.10
N ASP A 747 31.23 34.84 11.04
CA ASP A 747 32.63 34.49 11.22
C ASP A 747 33.02 34.74 12.70
N GLU A 748 34.06 34.04 13.15
CA GLU A 748 35.14 34.40 14.10
C GLU A 748 34.92 35.11 15.47
N ASP A 749 35.49 34.41 16.46
CA ASP A 749 36.47 34.83 17.49
C ASP A 749 36.18 35.82 18.63
N ASP A 750 36.68 35.33 19.78
CA ASP A 750 37.43 36.00 20.84
C ASP A 750 36.75 36.62 22.08
N LEU A 751 37.08 35.94 23.20
CA LEU A 751 37.71 36.48 24.42
C LEU A 751 37.06 37.65 25.21
N ASP A 752 36.67 37.25 26.42
CA ASP A 752 37.16 37.78 27.71
C ASP A 752 36.27 38.71 28.58
N ARG A 753 36.33 38.36 29.88
CA ARG A 753 36.17 39.19 31.10
C ARG A 753 34.79 39.69 31.57
N LYS A 754 34.39 39.08 32.70
CA LYS A 754 34.10 39.68 34.03
C LYS A 754 33.29 41.00 34.04
N GLN A 755 32.14 41.03 34.72
CA GLN A 755 32.02 41.39 36.15
C GLN A 755 30.58 41.25 36.69
N LYS A 756 30.51 40.96 38.00
CA LYS A 756 29.34 40.75 38.86
C LYS A 756 28.51 42.03 39.10
N GLY A 757 27.21 41.84 39.42
CA GLY A 757 26.41 42.78 40.22
C GLY A 757 25.04 42.21 40.60
N LYS A 758 24.87 41.79 41.86
CA LYS A 758 23.63 41.26 42.47
C LYS A 758 22.66 42.40 42.85
N LEU A 759 21.35 42.08 42.81
CA LEU A 759 20.25 42.28 43.80
C LEU A 759 20.39 43.42 44.86
N LEU A 760 19.36 44.11 45.38
CA LEU A 760 17.91 43.86 45.53
C LEU A 760 17.21 45.14 46.03
N ALA A 761 15.92 45.27 45.66
CA ALA A 761 14.74 45.87 46.32
C ALA A 761 14.82 46.94 47.44
N HIS A 762 14.05 48.02 47.23
CA HIS A 762 12.90 48.56 48.01
C HIS A 762 12.61 49.96 47.41
N SER A 763 11.44 50.59 47.41
CA SER A 763 10.25 50.52 48.25
C SER A 763 9.09 51.24 47.55
N GLU A 764 7.87 50.96 48.04
CA GLU A 764 6.79 51.90 48.33
C GLU A 764 5.80 52.41 47.27
N GLY A 765 4.53 52.16 47.63
CA GLY A 765 3.39 53.06 47.45
C GLY A 765 2.55 52.73 46.23
N SER A 766 1.23 52.60 46.29
CA SER A 766 0.26 52.87 47.34
C SER A 766 -1.12 52.55 46.74
N SER A 767 -2.06 52.10 47.60
CA SER A 767 -3.51 52.38 47.56
C SER A 767 -4.35 51.83 46.39
N ASN A 768 -5.57 51.34 46.57
CA ASN A 768 -6.33 50.91 47.75
C ASN A 768 -7.65 50.28 47.24
N ASP A 769 -8.17 49.39 48.08
CA ASP A 769 -9.59 49.16 48.41
C ASP A 769 -10.56 48.47 47.44
N GLY A 770 -10.92 47.24 47.84
CA GLY A 770 -12.20 47.01 48.53
C GLY A 770 -13.22 46.17 47.75
N ASP A 771 -13.22 44.84 47.95
CA ASP A 771 -14.14 44.05 48.81
C ASP A 771 -15.63 44.06 48.37
N GLY A 772 -16.37 42.95 48.26
CA GLY A 772 -16.11 41.55 48.56
C GLY A 772 -17.39 40.70 48.46
N ILE A 773 -17.18 39.39 48.25
CA ILE A 773 -17.96 38.22 48.73
C ILE A 773 -19.42 38.01 48.27
N ALA A 774 -19.67 36.95 47.48
CA ALA A 774 -20.45 35.77 47.93
C ALA A 774 -20.66 34.70 46.83
N SER A 775 -20.51 33.44 47.27
CA SER A 775 -20.86 32.15 46.65
C SER A 775 -22.21 32.09 45.92
N SER A 776 -22.27 31.39 44.77
CA SER A 776 -23.36 30.44 44.45
C SER A 776 -23.14 29.69 43.12
N ARG A 777 -23.45 28.39 43.15
CA ARG A 777 -23.64 27.49 42.00
C ARG A 777 -24.79 27.96 41.10
N ARG A 778 -24.63 27.90 39.76
CA ARG A 778 -25.53 27.15 38.85
C ARG A 778 -25.21 27.41 37.37
N SER A 779 -25.23 26.30 36.64
CA SER A 779 -25.55 26.16 35.21
C SER A 779 -26.55 27.19 34.68
N ILE A 780 -26.32 27.66 33.44
CA ILE A 780 -27.31 27.73 32.34
C ILE A 780 -26.54 28.12 31.06
N TYR A 781 -26.56 27.24 30.06
CA TYR A 781 -26.20 27.56 28.67
C TYR A 781 -27.39 28.30 28.03
N LEU A 782 -27.18 29.54 27.58
CA LEU A 782 -28.13 30.29 26.76
C LEU A 782 -27.85 30.05 25.28
N LYS A 783 -28.66 29.15 24.70
CA LYS A 783 -29.50 29.35 23.51
C LYS A 783 -29.03 30.43 22.52
N LYS A 784 -28.40 30.03 21.41
CA LYS A 784 -28.30 30.87 20.19
C LYS A 784 -29.47 30.53 19.26
N ARG A 785 -30.36 31.52 19.11
CA ARG A 785 -31.54 31.52 18.26
C ARG A 785 -31.15 31.47 16.78
N SER A 786 -31.82 30.57 16.06
CA SER A 786 -32.15 30.70 14.66
C SER A 786 -33.06 31.90 14.42
N LEU A 787 -32.76 32.68 13.39
CA LEU A 787 -33.66 33.66 12.79
C LEU A 787 -33.84 33.25 11.32
N SER A 788 -34.90 32.50 11.05
CA SER A 788 -35.65 32.62 9.80
C SER A 788 -36.95 33.32 10.15
N LEU A 789 -37.41 34.26 9.32
CA LEU A 789 -38.76 34.81 9.28
C LEU A 789 -38.77 35.70 8.03
N THR A 790 -39.62 35.51 7.03
CA THR A 790 -41.06 35.18 7.02
C THR A 790 -41.39 34.58 5.64
N THR A 791 -42.46 33.81 5.41
CA THR A 791 -43.88 33.89 5.84
C THR A 791 -44.45 32.45 5.81
N ASN A 792 -45.39 31.98 6.65
CA ASN A 792 -46.34 32.51 7.63
C ASN A 792 -46.31 31.62 8.89
#